data_AF-A0A2X1UP63-F1
#
_entry.id   AF-A0A2X1UP63-F1
#
_cell.length_a   1.000
_cell.length_b   1.000
_cell.length_c   1.000
_cell.angle_alpha   90.00
_cell.angle_beta   90.00
_cell.angle_gamma   90.00
#
_symmetry.space_group_name_H-M   'P 1'
#
loop_
_entity.id
_entity.type
_entity.pdbx_description
1 polymer ?
#
loop_
_entity_poly.entity_id
_entity_poly.type
_entity_poly.pdbx_seq_one_letter_code
_entity_poly.pdbx_strand_id
1 'polypeptide(L)'
;MLRYIGAKALLLQEIEALLNKHINGTEESFLDLFAGTNIVGRHFKKDYRIITNDLLYFSYCHSKAVIENNLPLLFKGLGFDPFVYLNDKNNVQQYRGDLYYTKNYTPLGEAMYFSEDNGRRLDFIRNTIDEWFSEKRLEEHEYFYLLACLIAAVPPVSNTTGTYGAFLKHWDNRALKPLQLNPLAVLNNNRANQAYNQDANQLVKEVSADIVYIDPPYNNRQYAANYHVLENIALNTKPRLKGVTRLFDWQSKRSNYSTSNGALAAMTNLIDNIEATHIIISYNDEGIINHEDMLNLLKERAIDKRIDVVKIPYRKYQSKISSKKADLNEYLFYIKKKELQQNKQFFLRSPTHEASTWTPKRNAYIKSPLNYIGGKYRLLSQIIPLFPKHIDTFVDLFSGGANVGINVPAKKHIFNDMNTKVNEMFIFFASQDTERCIAAIKNNIEKYDLSKTNEEGFLKLREAYNAQPNPLDLYTLVSYSYNYQLRFNNEMKFNNPFGRNRSSFSQNMENNLRAFNNKLQTLDYQFTSDYFDNADLTFLDSNDFVYLDPPYLITTGNYNDGNRGFKNWGDEEERKLLKLLDYLNAKGVRYALSNVISHKGKENYLLKEYLNNTNTTVHQINSSYGNASYNTKKEASKEVLVTNYCPTSFELLN
;
A
#
# COMPACT_ATOMS: atom_id res chain seq x y z
N MET A 1 -11.66 0.94 -4.66
CA MET A 1 -13.04 0.88 -4.14
C MET A 1 -13.64 -0.46 -4.57
N LEU A 2 -14.25 -1.21 -3.64
CA LEU A 2 -14.87 -2.50 -3.93
C LEU A 2 -16.02 -2.28 -4.93
N ARG A 3 -16.06 -3.06 -6.02
CA ARG A 3 -17.19 -3.01 -6.96
C ARG A 3 -18.33 -3.85 -6.37
N TYR A 4 -19.39 -3.19 -5.93
CA TYR A 4 -20.55 -3.82 -5.30
C TYR A 4 -21.83 -3.27 -5.94
N ILE A 5 -22.75 -4.16 -6.29
CA ILE A 5 -24.05 -3.77 -6.87
C ILE A 5 -24.82 -2.99 -5.81
N GLY A 6 -25.37 -1.84 -6.20
CA GLY A 6 -26.20 -1.03 -5.31
C GLY A 6 -25.44 -0.19 -4.30
N ALA A 7 -24.11 -0.03 -4.44
CA ALA A 7 -23.32 0.81 -3.54
C ALA A 7 -23.84 2.27 -3.51
N LYS A 8 -24.07 2.80 -2.30
CA LYS A 8 -24.76 4.08 -2.06
C LYS A 8 -23.86 5.30 -1.97
N ALA A 9 -22.67 5.24 -2.57
CA ALA A 9 -21.71 6.34 -2.56
C ALA A 9 -22.28 7.64 -3.16
N LEU A 10 -23.19 7.53 -4.14
CA LEU A 10 -23.82 8.68 -4.79
C LEU A 10 -25.06 9.21 -4.04
N LEU A 11 -25.54 8.54 -2.99
CA LEU A 11 -26.75 8.93 -2.24
C LEU A 11 -26.44 9.46 -0.84
N LEU A 12 -25.16 9.56 -0.47
CA LEU A 12 -24.75 9.89 0.91
C LEU A 12 -25.27 11.27 1.34
N GLN A 13 -25.23 12.26 0.44
CA GLN A 13 -25.68 13.62 0.73
C GLN A 13 -27.19 13.69 0.92
N GLU A 14 -27.93 12.92 0.14
CA GLU A 14 -29.39 12.84 0.16
C GLU A 14 -29.88 12.09 1.39
N ILE A 15 -29.19 11.01 1.79
CA ILE A 15 -29.46 10.30 3.04
C ILE A 15 -29.22 11.22 4.25
N GLU A 16 -28.09 11.93 4.27
CA GLU A 16 -27.76 12.89 5.34
C GLU A 16 -28.74 14.07 5.36
N ALA A 17 -29.09 14.64 4.21
CA ALA A 17 -30.05 15.73 4.10
C ALA A 17 -31.46 15.31 4.56
N LEU A 18 -31.91 14.10 4.22
CA LEU A 18 -33.19 13.58 4.70
C LEU A 18 -33.16 13.39 6.22
N LEU A 19 -32.12 12.74 6.75
CA LEU A 19 -31.97 12.52 8.19
C LEU A 19 -31.96 13.85 8.98
N ASN A 20 -31.20 14.84 8.51
CA ASN A 20 -31.04 16.15 9.16
C ASN A 20 -32.33 16.95 9.32
N LYS A 21 -33.39 16.65 8.54
CA LYS A 21 -34.71 17.28 8.72
C LYS A 21 -35.43 16.81 9.98
N HIS A 22 -35.08 15.64 10.49
CA HIS A 22 -35.88 14.92 11.49
C HIS A 22 -35.16 14.66 12.82
N ILE A 23 -33.82 14.69 12.81
CA ILE A 23 -33.02 14.56 14.03
C ILE A 23 -32.96 15.87 14.82
N ASN A 24 -32.75 15.78 16.13
CA ASN A 24 -32.59 16.94 17.00
C ASN A 24 -31.19 17.06 17.64
N GLY A 25 -30.29 16.14 17.31
CA GLY A 25 -28.91 16.11 17.79
C GLY A 25 -28.71 15.34 19.09
N THR A 26 -29.75 14.66 19.60
CA THR A 26 -29.66 13.77 20.77
C THR A 26 -29.25 12.33 20.41
N GLU A 27 -29.22 12.02 19.12
CA GLU A 27 -28.91 10.70 18.58
C GLU A 27 -27.41 10.39 18.71
N GLU A 28 -27.09 9.23 19.27
CA GLU A 28 -25.71 8.82 19.56
C GLU A 28 -25.26 7.62 18.72
N SER A 29 -26.22 6.87 18.15
CA SER A 29 -25.99 5.58 17.49
C SER A 29 -26.66 5.47 16.13
N PHE A 30 -25.94 4.88 15.17
CA PHE A 30 -26.39 4.65 13.80
C PHE A 30 -26.15 3.18 13.43
N LEU A 31 -27.22 2.48 13.04
CA LEU A 31 -27.18 1.09 12.58
C LEU A 31 -27.25 1.03 11.05
N ASP A 32 -26.15 0.63 10.40
CA ASP A 32 -26.09 0.28 8.98
C ASP A 32 -26.33 -1.23 8.82
N LEU A 33 -27.59 -1.61 8.59
CA LEU A 33 -28.06 -2.99 8.76
C LEU A 33 -27.72 -3.93 7.59
N PHE A 34 -27.52 -3.36 6.40
CA PHE A 34 -27.17 -4.06 5.16
C PHE A 34 -25.95 -3.39 4.54
N ALA A 35 -24.81 -3.51 5.22
CA ALA A 35 -23.67 -2.61 5.02
C ALA A 35 -23.02 -2.72 3.64
N GLY A 36 -22.94 -3.91 3.05
CA GLY A 36 -22.32 -4.19 1.75
C GLY A 36 -20.87 -3.72 1.64
N THR A 37 -20.68 -2.46 1.21
CA THR A 37 -19.35 -1.82 1.13
C THR A 37 -18.99 -0.99 2.37
N ASN A 38 -19.90 -0.91 3.33
CA ASN A 38 -19.84 -0.07 4.53
C ASN A 38 -19.80 1.43 4.23
N ILE A 39 -20.16 1.87 3.02
CA ILE A 39 -19.99 3.28 2.63
C ILE A 39 -20.87 4.23 3.45
N VAL A 40 -22.10 3.80 3.80
CA VAL A 40 -23.05 4.60 4.58
C VAL A 40 -22.61 4.65 6.04
N GLY A 41 -22.36 3.49 6.67
CA GLY A 41 -21.80 3.45 8.03
C GLY A 41 -20.49 4.23 8.18
N ARG A 42 -19.60 4.20 7.18
CA ARG A 42 -18.36 5.00 7.20
C ARG A 42 -18.61 6.50 7.13
N HIS A 43 -19.58 6.94 6.32
CA HIS A 43 -19.95 8.35 6.18
C HIS A 43 -20.42 8.94 7.52
N PHE A 44 -21.25 8.20 8.24
CA PHE A 44 -21.82 8.59 9.52
C PHE A 44 -20.93 8.31 10.73
N LYS A 45 -19.81 7.59 10.56
CA LYS A 45 -18.89 7.22 11.66
C LYS A 45 -18.30 8.42 12.38
N LYS A 46 -18.16 9.57 11.71
CA LYS A 46 -17.69 10.82 12.32
C LYS A 46 -18.66 11.38 13.37
N ASP A 47 -19.95 11.08 13.24
CA ASP A 47 -21.03 11.68 14.04
C ASP A 47 -21.59 10.71 15.10
N TYR A 48 -21.59 9.41 14.81
CA TYR A 48 -22.29 8.40 15.59
C TYR A 48 -21.41 7.20 15.99
N ARG A 49 -21.82 6.50 17.05
CA ARG A 49 -21.38 5.12 17.29
C ARG A 49 -22.01 4.27 16.20
N ILE A 50 -21.20 3.55 15.44
CA ILE A 50 -21.71 2.74 14.33
C ILE A 50 -21.89 1.30 14.78
N ILE A 51 -23.09 0.79 14.55
CA ILE A 51 -23.39 -0.63 14.53
C ILE A 51 -23.56 -1.00 13.06
N THR A 52 -22.89 -2.05 12.59
CA THR A 52 -22.97 -2.45 11.18
C THR A 52 -23.15 -3.95 11.04
N ASN A 53 -23.90 -4.37 10.03
CA ASN A 53 -24.18 -5.77 9.78
C ASN A 53 -24.20 -6.10 8.29
N ASP A 54 -23.80 -7.33 7.97
CA ASP A 54 -24.03 -7.92 6.66
C ASP A 54 -24.12 -9.44 6.76
N LEU A 55 -24.88 -10.07 5.87
CA LEU A 55 -24.97 -11.52 5.78
C LEU A 55 -23.69 -12.15 5.21
N LEU A 56 -22.98 -11.45 4.31
CA LEU A 56 -21.77 -11.94 3.66
C LEU A 56 -20.52 -11.65 4.50
N TYR A 57 -19.72 -12.69 4.70
CA TYR A 57 -18.54 -12.64 5.55
C TYR A 57 -17.47 -11.67 5.03
N PHE A 58 -17.31 -11.52 3.71
CA PHE A 58 -16.34 -10.55 3.19
C PHE A 58 -16.72 -9.09 3.54
N SER A 59 -18.02 -8.79 3.61
CA SER A 59 -18.53 -7.47 4.00
C SER A 59 -18.26 -7.24 5.49
N TYR A 60 -18.53 -8.24 6.32
CA TYR A 60 -18.19 -8.24 7.74
C TYR A 60 -16.68 -8.06 8.00
N CYS A 61 -15.80 -8.75 7.26
CA CYS A 61 -14.36 -8.57 7.38
C CYS A 61 -13.96 -7.11 7.11
N HIS A 62 -14.57 -6.50 6.11
CA HIS A 62 -14.37 -5.09 5.79
C HIS A 62 -14.93 -4.17 6.91
N SER A 63 -16.10 -4.48 7.45
CA SER A 63 -16.69 -3.78 8.61
C SER A 63 -15.78 -3.81 9.84
N LYS A 64 -15.24 -4.98 10.20
CA LYS A 64 -14.28 -5.13 11.31
C LYS A 64 -13.07 -4.23 11.11
N ALA A 65 -12.57 -4.13 9.88
CA ALA A 65 -11.39 -3.34 9.55
C ALA A 65 -11.61 -1.82 9.52
N VAL A 66 -12.73 -1.32 9.01
CA VAL A 66 -12.93 0.13 8.75
C VAL A 66 -13.98 0.80 9.64
N ILE A 67 -14.89 0.02 10.21
CA ILE A 67 -15.95 0.50 11.11
C ILE A 67 -15.60 0.18 12.56
N GLU A 68 -15.44 -1.10 12.92
CA GLU A 68 -15.20 -1.49 14.30
C GLU A 68 -13.82 -1.01 14.79
N ASN A 69 -12.81 -1.15 13.95
CA ASN A 69 -11.46 -0.70 14.28
C ASN A 69 -11.37 0.83 14.44
N ASN A 70 -10.76 1.24 15.55
CA ASN A 70 -10.34 2.61 15.85
C ASN A 70 -8.82 2.70 16.11
N LEU A 71 -8.15 1.56 16.32
CA LEU A 71 -6.78 1.48 16.79
C LEU A 71 -5.78 1.53 15.64
N PRO A 72 -4.70 2.35 15.73
CA PRO A 72 -3.63 2.32 14.75
C PRO A 72 -2.96 0.94 14.73
N LEU A 73 -2.66 0.44 13.54
CA LEU A 73 -2.05 -0.87 13.34
C LEU A 73 -0.54 -0.78 13.44
N LEU A 74 0.04 -1.55 14.37
CA LEU A 74 1.48 -1.55 14.63
C LEU A 74 2.16 -2.87 14.19
N PHE A 75 1.41 -3.97 14.03
CA PHE A 75 1.91 -5.28 13.63
C PHE A 75 3.13 -5.74 14.45
N LYS A 76 3.11 -5.45 15.76
CA LYS A 76 4.24 -5.71 16.67
C LYS A 76 4.65 -7.19 16.68
N GLY A 77 3.67 -8.10 16.62
CA GLY A 77 3.91 -9.55 16.60
C GLY A 77 4.60 -10.07 15.32
N LEU A 78 4.61 -9.28 14.24
CA LEU A 78 5.34 -9.61 13.02
C LEU A 78 6.80 -9.15 13.06
N GLY A 79 7.06 -7.97 13.64
CA GLY A 79 8.39 -7.35 13.65
C GLY A 79 8.82 -6.74 12.30
N PHE A 80 7.94 -6.71 11.30
CA PHE A 80 8.16 -6.13 9.97
C PHE A 80 6.86 -5.57 9.38
N ASP A 81 6.96 -4.79 8.30
CA ASP A 81 5.79 -4.28 7.57
C ASP A 81 5.15 -5.40 6.72
N PRO A 82 3.93 -5.86 7.07
CA PRO A 82 3.27 -6.94 6.33
C PRO A 82 2.96 -6.56 4.88
N PHE A 83 2.74 -5.28 4.57
CA PHE A 83 2.47 -4.86 3.19
C PHE A 83 3.70 -4.99 2.30
N VAL A 84 4.91 -4.79 2.85
CA VAL A 84 6.15 -5.02 2.10
C VAL A 84 6.30 -6.53 1.85
N TYR A 85 6.15 -7.34 2.89
CA TYR A 85 6.30 -8.79 2.81
C TYR A 85 5.31 -9.44 1.83
N LEU A 86 4.02 -9.12 1.96
CA LEU A 86 2.93 -9.71 1.18
C LEU A 86 2.94 -9.27 -0.29
N ASN A 87 3.53 -8.10 -0.60
CA ASN A 87 3.64 -7.62 -1.97
C ASN A 87 4.94 -8.06 -2.68
N ASP A 88 5.92 -8.59 -1.94
CA ASP A 88 7.20 -9.02 -2.52
C ASP A 88 7.00 -10.21 -3.48
N LYS A 89 7.47 -10.05 -4.72
CA LYS A 89 7.40 -11.08 -5.75
C LYS A 89 8.22 -12.33 -5.40
N ASN A 90 9.33 -12.16 -4.68
CA ASN A 90 10.20 -13.28 -4.31
C ASN A 90 9.48 -14.21 -3.32
N ASN A 91 8.80 -13.64 -2.33
CA ASN A 91 8.05 -14.42 -1.35
C ASN A 91 6.94 -15.25 -2.03
N VAL A 92 6.23 -14.66 -2.99
CA VAL A 92 5.23 -15.37 -3.82
C VAL A 92 5.87 -16.52 -4.63
N GLN A 93 7.07 -16.31 -5.19
CA GLN A 93 7.78 -17.34 -5.95
C GLN A 93 8.30 -18.46 -5.06
N GLN A 94 8.71 -18.15 -3.84
CA GLN A 94 9.21 -19.12 -2.85
C GLN A 94 8.09 -19.87 -2.13
N TYR A 95 6.86 -19.34 -2.12
CA TYR A 95 5.70 -20.01 -1.53
C TYR A 95 5.53 -21.44 -2.09
N ARG A 96 5.40 -22.41 -1.19
CA ARG A 96 5.20 -23.85 -1.49
C ARG A 96 3.93 -24.42 -0.85
N GLY A 97 3.12 -23.59 -0.21
CA GLY A 97 1.88 -24.02 0.41
C GLY A 97 0.80 -24.37 -0.61
N ASP A 98 -0.40 -24.60 -0.11
CA ASP A 98 -1.55 -24.97 -0.93
C ASP A 98 -1.90 -23.87 -1.95
N LEU A 99 -2.26 -24.31 -3.16
CA LEU A 99 -2.54 -23.50 -4.34
C LEU A 99 -4.01 -23.61 -4.76
N TYR A 100 -4.92 -23.56 -3.78
CA TYR A 100 -6.34 -23.78 -3.98
C TYR A 100 -6.95 -22.78 -4.96
N TYR A 101 -6.72 -21.48 -4.78
CA TYR A 101 -7.30 -20.45 -5.65
C TYR A 101 -6.69 -20.50 -7.05
N THR A 102 -5.39 -20.79 -7.15
CA THR A 102 -4.72 -21.01 -8.44
C THR A 102 -5.36 -22.17 -9.19
N LYS A 103 -5.56 -23.32 -8.54
CA LYS A 103 -6.11 -24.53 -9.17
C LYS A 103 -7.59 -24.40 -9.53
N ASN A 104 -8.34 -23.50 -8.89
CA ASN A 104 -9.80 -23.45 -9.04
C ASN A 104 -10.33 -22.21 -9.78
N TYR A 105 -9.70 -21.05 -9.65
CA TYR A 105 -10.22 -19.76 -10.17
C TYR A 105 -9.38 -19.18 -11.32
N THR A 106 -8.40 -19.93 -11.81
CA THR A 106 -7.54 -19.58 -12.96
C THR A 106 -7.72 -20.58 -14.10
N PRO A 107 -7.11 -20.36 -15.29
CA PRO A 107 -7.25 -21.28 -16.42
C PRO A 107 -6.88 -22.74 -16.09
N LEU A 108 -6.04 -22.98 -15.09
CA LEU A 108 -5.74 -24.34 -14.59
C LEU A 108 -6.98 -25.07 -14.07
N GLY A 109 -7.92 -24.32 -13.48
CA GLY A 109 -9.23 -24.79 -13.06
C GLY A 109 -10.31 -24.40 -14.06
N GLU A 110 -10.01 -24.29 -15.35
CA GLU A 110 -10.97 -23.95 -16.42
C GLU A 110 -11.86 -22.71 -16.12
N ALA A 111 -11.36 -21.80 -15.29
CA ALA A 111 -12.05 -20.58 -14.90
C ALA A 111 -11.16 -19.38 -15.23
N MET A 112 -11.73 -18.26 -15.62
CA MET A 112 -10.92 -17.08 -15.96
C MET A 112 -11.25 -15.92 -15.03
N TYR A 113 -11.32 -16.14 -13.72
CA TYR A 113 -11.48 -15.04 -12.76
C TYR A 113 -10.16 -14.29 -12.54
N PHE A 114 -9.04 -15.04 -12.49
CA PHE A 114 -7.70 -14.50 -12.25
C PHE A 114 -6.67 -15.11 -13.21
N SER A 115 -5.63 -14.35 -13.54
CA SER A 115 -4.43 -14.93 -14.15
C SER A 115 -3.75 -15.91 -13.17
N GLU A 116 -2.92 -16.81 -13.68
CA GLU A 116 -2.19 -17.77 -12.83
C GLU A 116 -1.26 -17.06 -11.81
N ASP A 117 -0.59 -15.96 -12.20
CA ASP A 117 0.21 -15.15 -11.27
C ASP A 117 -0.65 -14.57 -10.13
N ASN A 118 -1.83 -14.05 -10.46
CA ASN A 118 -2.75 -13.50 -9.45
C ASN A 118 -3.37 -14.59 -8.58
N GLY A 119 -3.67 -15.76 -9.14
CA GLY A 119 -4.08 -16.94 -8.36
C GLY A 119 -3.02 -17.33 -7.34
N ARG A 120 -1.75 -17.40 -7.76
CA ARG A 120 -0.62 -17.76 -6.88
C ARG A 120 -0.38 -16.71 -5.79
N ARG A 121 -0.49 -15.42 -6.14
CA ARG A 121 -0.42 -14.32 -5.17
C ARG A 121 -1.53 -14.44 -4.13
N LEU A 122 -2.76 -14.70 -4.58
CA LEU A 122 -3.92 -14.85 -3.70
C LEU A 122 -3.72 -16.01 -2.71
N ASP A 123 -3.27 -17.17 -3.20
CA ASP A 123 -2.93 -18.31 -2.35
C ASP A 123 -1.85 -17.97 -1.32
N PHE A 124 -0.74 -17.37 -1.75
CA PHE A 124 0.33 -16.94 -0.85
C PHE A 124 -0.20 -15.99 0.23
N ILE A 125 -0.81 -14.88 -0.17
CA ILE A 125 -1.23 -13.83 0.77
C ILE A 125 -2.28 -14.37 1.74
N ARG A 126 -3.29 -15.07 1.23
CA ARG A 126 -4.40 -15.53 2.06
C ARG A 126 -3.94 -16.55 3.08
N ASN A 127 -3.15 -17.56 2.67
CA ASN A 127 -2.68 -18.59 3.60
C ASN A 127 -1.67 -18.03 4.60
N THR A 128 -0.78 -17.10 4.19
CA THR A 128 0.15 -16.43 5.11
C THR A 128 -0.55 -15.59 6.17
N ILE A 129 -1.66 -14.90 5.84
CA ILE A 129 -2.45 -14.17 6.84
C ILE A 129 -3.06 -15.12 7.89
N ASP A 130 -3.58 -16.29 7.49
CA ASP A 130 -4.10 -17.30 8.44
C ASP A 130 -3.00 -17.95 9.27
N GLU A 131 -1.84 -18.18 8.67
CA GLU A 131 -0.65 -18.69 9.36
C GLU A 131 -0.22 -17.74 10.47
N TRP A 132 -0.01 -16.45 10.16
CA TRP A 132 0.38 -15.45 11.16
C TRP A 132 -0.66 -15.30 12.28
N PHE A 133 -1.95 -15.42 11.97
CA PHE A 133 -2.99 -15.37 12.99
C PHE A 133 -3.01 -16.63 13.86
N SER A 134 -2.87 -17.82 13.27
CA SER A 134 -2.84 -19.08 14.04
C SER A 134 -1.60 -19.20 14.93
N GLU A 135 -0.48 -18.61 14.51
CA GLU A 135 0.75 -18.45 15.30
C GLU A 135 0.67 -17.36 16.37
N LYS A 136 -0.48 -16.68 16.53
CA LYS A 136 -0.69 -15.55 17.47
C LYS A 136 0.26 -14.36 17.23
N ARG A 137 0.70 -14.17 15.99
CA ARG A 137 1.54 -13.03 15.58
C ARG A 137 0.73 -11.83 15.10
N LEU A 138 -0.57 -12.02 14.90
CA LEU A 138 -1.55 -10.97 14.61
C LEU A 138 -2.60 -10.94 15.71
N GLU A 139 -3.00 -9.74 16.12
CA GLU A 139 -4.23 -9.54 16.87
C GLU A 139 -5.47 -9.66 15.94
N GLU A 140 -6.65 -9.91 16.51
CA GLU A 140 -7.89 -10.08 15.72
C GLU A 140 -8.17 -8.89 14.78
N HIS A 141 -7.98 -7.67 15.27
CA HIS A 141 -8.21 -6.47 14.49
C HIS A 141 -7.17 -6.31 13.35
N GLU A 142 -5.93 -6.75 13.56
CA GLU A 142 -4.87 -6.78 12.53
C GLU A 142 -5.16 -7.82 11.45
N TYR A 143 -5.65 -9.00 11.85
CA TYR A 143 -6.09 -10.07 10.96
C TYR A 143 -7.21 -9.60 10.02
N PHE A 144 -8.31 -9.08 10.59
CA PHE A 144 -9.42 -8.59 9.78
C PHE A 144 -9.01 -7.42 8.88
N TYR A 145 -8.08 -6.58 9.34
CA TYR A 145 -7.59 -5.49 8.52
C TYR A 145 -6.79 -5.96 7.29
N LEU A 146 -5.85 -6.91 7.45
CA LEU A 146 -5.12 -7.48 6.32
C LEU A 146 -6.07 -8.23 5.36
N LEU A 147 -7.06 -8.94 5.91
CA LEU A 147 -8.08 -9.62 5.12
C LEU A 147 -8.95 -8.63 4.32
N ALA A 148 -9.37 -7.52 4.92
CA ALA A 148 -10.09 -6.45 4.23
C ALA A 148 -9.23 -5.80 3.12
N CYS A 149 -7.93 -5.60 3.35
CA CYS A 149 -7.00 -5.12 2.33
C CYS A 149 -6.90 -6.09 1.15
N LEU A 150 -6.85 -7.40 1.41
CA LEU A 150 -6.87 -8.43 0.37
C LEU A 150 -8.19 -8.40 -0.42
N ILE A 151 -9.34 -8.40 0.28
CA ILE A 151 -10.67 -8.34 -0.36
C ILE A 151 -10.78 -7.09 -1.25
N ALA A 152 -10.27 -5.94 -0.81
CA ALA A 152 -10.26 -4.70 -1.60
C ALA A 152 -9.30 -4.76 -2.81
N ALA A 153 -8.24 -5.57 -2.76
CA ALA A 153 -7.26 -5.76 -3.82
C ALA A 153 -7.72 -6.70 -4.94
N VAL A 154 -8.75 -7.54 -4.70
CA VAL A 154 -9.22 -8.55 -5.64
C VAL A 154 -10.00 -7.97 -6.83
N PRO A 155 -11.01 -7.08 -6.68
CA PRO A 155 -11.78 -6.58 -7.82
C PRO A 155 -10.97 -5.88 -8.92
N PRO A 156 -9.92 -5.08 -8.62
CA PRO A 156 -9.07 -4.47 -9.65
C PRO A 156 -8.37 -5.46 -10.56
N VAL A 157 -8.16 -6.70 -10.12
CA VAL A 157 -7.46 -7.76 -10.87
C VAL A 157 -8.38 -8.93 -11.25
N SER A 158 -9.69 -8.76 -11.06
CA SER A 158 -10.70 -9.76 -11.43
C SER A 158 -11.15 -9.56 -12.87
N ASN A 159 -11.20 -10.65 -13.65
CA ASN A 159 -11.67 -10.64 -15.03
C ASN A 159 -13.20 -10.79 -15.10
N THR A 160 -13.89 -9.81 -14.52
CA THR A 160 -15.36 -9.76 -14.43
C THR A 160 -15.91 -8.36 -14.76
N THR A 161 -17.22 -8.26 -14.99
CA THR A 161 -17.92 -7.00 -15.28
C THR A 161 -18.46 -6.29 -14.04
N GLY A 162 -18.13 -6.76 -12.83
CA GLY A 162 -18.56 -6.16 -11.55
C GLY A 162 -19.11 -7.14 -10.54
N THR A 163 -19.50 -8.35 -10.97
CA THR A 163 -19.88 -9.47 -10.10
C THR A 163 -19.10 -10.73 -10.49
N TYR A 164 -19.04 -11.69 -9.58
CA TYR A 164 -18.40 -12.98 -9.76
C TYR A 164 -19.35 -14.08 -10.22
N GLY A 165 -20.63 -13.76 -10.48
CA GLY A 165 -21.58 -14.72 -11.06
C GLY A 165 -21.16 -15.27 -12.44
N ALA A 166 -20.26 -14.58 -13.14
CA ALA A 166 -19.59 -15.06 -14.35
C ALA A 166 -18.24 -14.35 -14.53
N PHE A 167 -17.36 -14.93 -15.35
CA PHE A 167 -16.10 -14.33 -15.80
C PHE A 167 -16.11 -14.08 -17.32
N LEU A 168 -15.25 -13.18 -17.79
CA LEU A 168 -15.09 -12.88 -19.21
C LEU A 168 -14.29 -13.99 -19.94
N LYS A 169 -14.69 -14.31 -21.17
CA LYS A 169 -13.95 -15.28 -22.02
C LYS A 169 -12.62 -14.74 -22.55
N HIS A 170 -12.46 -13.42 -22.56
CA HIS A 170 -11.22 -12.73 -22.90
C HIS A 170 -10.69 -12.01 -21.67
N TRP A 171 -9.39 -11.73 -21.64
CA TRP A 171 -8.78 -10.98 -20.54
C TRP A 171 -9.09 -9.49 -20.65
N ASP A 172 -9.67 -8.94 -19.59
CA ASP A 172 -9.62 -7.50 -19.34
C ASP A 172 -8.18 -7.11 -18.94
N ASN A 173 -7.64 -6.03 -19.53
CA ASN A 173 -6.29 -5.53 -19.23
C ASN A 173 -6.04 -5.29 -17.73
N ARG A 174 -7.08 -5.00 -16.96
CA ARG A 174 -7.01 -4.82 -15.51
C ARG A 174 -6.69 -6.14 -14.79
N ALA A 175 -7.23 -7.26 -15.27
CA ALA A 175 -7.02 -8.58 -14.67
C ALA A 175 -5.58 -9.12 -14.83
N LEU A 176 -4.83 -8.55 -15.77
CA LEU A 176 -3.41 -8.88 -16.01
C LEU A 176 -2.45 -8.05 -15.14
N LYS A 177 -2.95 -7.03 -14.43
CA LYS A 177 -2.15 -6.28 -13.47
C LYS A 177 -1.86 -7.16 -12.25
N PRO A 178 -0.67 -7.01 -11.62
CA PRO A 178 -0.35 -7.79 -10.43
C PRO A 178 -1.26 -7.38 -9.25
N LEU A 179 -1.77 -8.35 -8.52
CA LEU A 179 -2.45 -8.15 -7.25
C LEU A 179 -1.49 -7.49 -6.26
N GLN A 180 -1.93 -6.36 -5.69
CA GLN A 180 -1.18 -5.60 -4.70
C GLN A 180 -2.07 -5.23 -3.52
N LEU A 181 -1.61 -5.53 -2.30
CA LEU A 181 -2.25 -5.09 -1.07
C LEU A 181 -1.90 -3.64 -0.79
N ASN A 182 -2.93 -2.82 -0.63
CA ASN A 182 -2.80 -1.43 -0.25
C ASN A 182 -3.55 -1.20 1.07
N PRO A 183 -2.99 -0.43 2.01
CA PRO A 183 -3.67 -0.11 3.26
C PRO A 183 -4.98 0.66 3.01
N LEU A 184 -5.96 0.43 3.89
CA LEU A 184 -7.25 1.12 3.91
C LEU A 184 -7.26 2.26 4.94
N ALA A 185 -7.82 3.41 4.59
CA ALA A 185 -8.02 4.48 5.56
C ALA A 185 -9.09 4.10 6.60
N VAL A 186 -8.79 4.31 7.88
CA VAL A 186 -9.67 4.07 9.03
C VAL A 186 -9.88 5.37 9.77
N LEU A 187 -11.15 5.73 9.97
CA LEU A 187 -11.54 6.86 10.81
C LEU A 187 -11.64 6.38 12.25
N ASN A 188 -10.84 6.93 13.17
CA ASN A 188 -11.04 6.73 14.60
C ASN A 188 -12.03 7.80 15.10
N ASN A 189 -13.21 7.38 15.54
CA ASN A 189 -14.20 8.27 16.17
C ASN A 189 -14.21 8.17 17.71
N ASN A 190 -13.32 7.37 18.30
CA ASN A 190 -13.22 7.07 19.72
C ASN A 190 -14.51 6.50 20.34
N ARG A 191 -15.39 5.89 19.54
CA ARG A 191 -16.63 5.23 20.00
C ARG A 191 -16.53 3.72 19.87
N ALA A 192 -17.26 3.00 20.73
CA ALA A 192 -17.36 1.54 20.68
C ALA A 192 -18.23 1.06 19.50
N ASN A 193 -17.73 1.22 18.28
CA ASN A 193 -18.36 0.71 17.07
C ASN A 193 -18.37 -0.82 17.09
N GLN A 194 -19.33 -1.45 16.39
CA GLN A 194 -19.47 -2.91 16.37
C GLN A 194 -19.89 -3.40 14.98
N ALA A 195 -19.27 -4.49 14.52
CA ALA A 195 -19.63 -5.18 13.30
C ALA A 195 -20.22 -6.57 13.60
N TYR A 196 -21.27 -6.94 12.87
CA TYR A 196 -21.96 -8.23 12.98
C TYR A 196 -22.00 -8.94 11.62
N ASN A 197 -22.02 -10.27 11.65
CA ASN A 197 -22.23 -11.12 10.48
C ASN A 197 -23.43 -12.04 10.69
N GLN A 198 -24.63 -11.47 10.60
CA GLN A 198 -25.87 -12.20 10.89
C GLN A 198 -26.99 -11.84 9.91
N ASP A 199 -28.03 -12.67 9.89
CA ASP A 199 -29.28 -12.32 9.26
C ASP A 199 -29.89 -11.08 9.94
N ALA A 200 -30.20 -10.06 9.14
CA ALA A 200 -30.67 -8.76 9.63
C ALA A 200 -31.96 -8.88 10.48
N ASN A 201 -32.86 -9.81 10.12
CA ASN A 201 -34.11 -10.03 10.85
C ASN A 201 -33.90 -10.72 12.21
N GLN A 202 -32.77 -11.39 12.42
CA GLN A 202 -32.39 -11.89 13.74
C GLN A 202 -31.68 -10.81 14.55
N LEU A 203 -30.71 -10.11 13.94
CA LEU A 203 -29.90 -9.12 14.65
C LEU A 203 -30.74 -8.00 15.29
N VAL A 204 -31.76 -7.49 14.59
CA VAL A 204 -32.59 -6.39 15.12
C VAL A 204 -33.35 -6.73 16.41
N LYS A 205 -33.44 -8.02 16.78
CA LYS A 205 -34.01 -8.46 18.06
C LYS A 205 -33.03 -8.33 19.22
N GLU A 206 -31.74 -8.20 18.93
CA GLU A 206 -30.64 -8.21 19.89
C GLU A 206 -30.00 -6.82 20.06
N VAL A 207 -30.20 -5.91 19.09
CA VAL A 207 -29.59 -4.58 19.08
C VAL A 207 -30.64 -3.47 18.97
N SER A 208 -30.30 -2.30 19.55
CA SER A 208 -31.06 -1.07 19.41
C SER A 208 -30.14 0.06 18.95
N ALA A 209 -30.68 1.02 18.21
CA ALA A 209 -29.97 2.23 17.78
C ALA A 209 -30.94 3.41 17.68
N ASP A 210 -30.44 4.64 17.72
CA ASP A 210 -31.28 5.82 17.55
C ASP A 210 -31.75 5.95 16.09
N ILE A 211 -30.83 5.67 15.16
CA ILE A 211 -31.03 5.74 13.71
C ILE A 211 -30.73 4.38 13.08
N VAL A 212 -31.63 3.88 12.24
CA VAL A 212 -31.44 2.64 11.47
C VAL A 212 -31.56 2.93 9.99
N TYR A 213 -30.53 2.52 9.24
CA TYR A 213 -30.48 2.59 7.79
C TYR A 213 -30.60 1.19 7.18
N ILE A 214 -31.48 1.07 6.19
CA ILE A 214 -31.87 -0.20 5.57
C ILE A 214 -31.71 -0.09 4.06
N ASP A 215 -30.84 -0.93 3.48
CA ASP A 215 -30.62 -1.04 2.04
C ASP A 215 -30.58 -2.52 1.61
N PRO A 216 -31.74 -3.21 1.62
CA PRO A 216 -31.79 -4.64 1.40
C PRO A 216 -31.66 -4.96 -0.09
N PRO A 217 -31.35 -6.23 -0.44
CA PRO A 217 -31.50 -6.71 -1.81
C PRO A 217 -32.91 -6.43 -2.33
N TYR A 218 -33.02 -5.73 -3.46
CA TYR A 218 -34.32 -5.34 -4.04
C TYR A 218 -34.70 -6.15 -5.29
N ASN A 219 -33.83 -7.03 -5.77
CA ASN A 219 -34.05 -7.84 -6.97
C ASN A 219 -33.76 -9.32 -6.73
N ASN A 220 -34.12 -10.16 -7.71
CA ASN A 220 -34.01 -11.62 -7.62
C ASN A 220 -32.55 -12.15 -7.63
N ARG A 221 -31.54 -11.27 -7.68
CA ARG A 221 -30.13 -11.68 -7.67
C ARG A 221 -29.69 -12.00 -6.25
N GLN A 222 -29.30 -13.25 -6.05
CA GLN A 222 -28.73 -13.69 -4.77
C GLN A 222 -27.28 -13.22 -4.66
N TYR A 223 -26.99 -12.35 -3.69
CA TYR A 223 -25.67 -11.74 -3.52
C TYR A 223 -24.60 -12.79 -3.19
N ALA A 224 -24.92 -13.79 -2.37
CA ALA A 224 -24.00 -14.89 -2.04
C ALA A 224 -23.48 -15.61 -3.30
N ALA A 225 -24.34 -15.81 -4.31
CA ALA A 225 -23.93 -16.40 -5.58
C ALA A 225 -23.09 -15.43 -6.44
N ASN A 226 -23.46 -14.15 -6.48
CA ASN A 226 -22.77 -13.13 -7.27
C ASN A 226 -21.43 -12.69 -6.70
N TYR A 227 -21.18 -12.90 -5.41
CA TYR A 227 -19.94 -12.53 -4.72
C TYR A 227 -19.21 -13.74 -4.12
N HIS A 228 -19.55 -14.96 -4.56
CA HIS A 228 -19.01 -16.19 -4.02
C HIS A 228 -17.48 -16.26 -4.04
N VAL A 229 -16.81 -15.66 -5.04
CA VAL A 229 -15.33 -15.65 -5.07
C VAL A 229 -14.77 -14.82 -3.90
N LEU A 230 -15.31 -13.62 -3.66
CA LEU A 230 -14.89 -12.80 -2.51
C LEU A 230 -15.24 -13.48 -1.19
N GLU A 231 -16.41 -14.09 -1.12
CA GLU A 231 -16.86 -14.81 0.08
C GLU A 231 -15.96 -16.02 0.40
N ASN A 232 -15.55 -16.78 -0.62
CA ASN A 232 -14.63 -17.90 -0.47
C ASN A 232 -13.21 -17.43 -0.12
N ILE A 233 -12.77 -16.28 -0.64
CA ILE A 233 -11.49 -15.66 -0.25
C ILE A 233 -11.52 -15.23 1.22
N ALA A 234 -12.61 -14.60 1.66
CA ALA A 234 -12.77 -14.16 3.04
C ALA A 234 -12.79 -15.35 4.01
N LEU A 235 -13.62 -16.36 3.74
CA LEU A 235 -13.78 -17.55 4.59
C LEU A 235 -12.55 -18.47 4.57
N ASN A 236 -11.90 -18.62 3.41
CA ASN A 236 -10.77 -19.54 3.17
C ASN A 236 -10.99 -20.99 3.66
N THR A 237 -12.23 -21.47 3.70
CA THR A 237 -12.59 -22.85 4.09
C THR A 237 -12.37 -23.86 2.96
N LYS A 238 -11.96 -23.39 1.78
CA LYS A 238 -11.60 -24.21 0.60
C LYS A 238 -12.67 -25.25 0.24
N PRO A 239 -13.95 -24.85 0.08
CA PRO A 239 -15.04 -25.78 -0.15
C PRO A 239 -14.93 -26.46 -1.52
N ARG A 240 -15.69 -27.53 -1.71
CA ARG A 240 -15.85 -28.14 -3.04
C ARG A 240 -16.65 -27.21 -3.96
N LEU A 241 -16.14 -26.98 -5.17
CA LEU A 241 -16.74 -26.09 -6.18
C LEU A 241 -17.47 -26.89 -7.26
N LYS A 242 -18.54 -26.31 -7.82
CA LYS A 242 -19.38 -26.90 -8.86
C LYS A 242 -19.56 -25.95 -10.05
N GLY A 243 -19.70 -26.56 -11.24
CA GLY A 243 -19.98 -25.86 -12.49
C GLY A 243 -18.83 -24.99 -13.01
N VAL A 244 -19.05 -24.38 -14.17
CA VAL A 244 -18.07 -23.53 -14.86
C VAL A 244 -17.72 -22.29 -14.03
N THR A 245 -18.69 -21.74 -13.29
CA THR A 245 -18.51 -20.55 -12.46
C THR A 245 -17.85 -20.85 -11.11
N ARG A 246 -17.52 -22.12 -10.81
CA ARG A 246 -16.79 -22.52 -9.60
C ARG A 246 -17.49 -22.07 -8.30
N LEU A 247 -18.81 -22.28 -8.28
CA LEU A 247 -19.69 -21.92 -7.19
C LEU A 247 -19.63 -22.97 -6.07
N PHE A 248 -19.53 -22.55 -4.81
CA PHE A 248 -19.66 -23.45 -3.65
C PHE A 248 -21.12 -23.50 -3.16
N ASP A 249 -21.42 -24.34 -2.17
CA ASP A 249 -22.77 -24.39 -1.58
C ASP A 249 -23.05 -23.14 -0.72
N TRP A 250 -23.85 -22.23 -1.26
CA TRP A 250 -24.21 -20.96 -0.64
C TRP A 250 -25.66 -20.92 -0.13
N GLN A 251 -26.40 -22.04 -0.17
CA GLN A 251 -27.84 -22.03 0.10
C GLN A 251 -28.22 -21.48 1.48
N SER A 252 -27.37 -21.69 2.49
CA SER A 252 -27.56 -21.13 3.84
C SER A 252 -27.50 -19.59 3.88
N LYS A 253 -26.98 -18.94 2.83
CA LYS A 253 -26.89 -17.48 2.68
C LYS A 253 -27.92 -16.91 1.70
N ARG A 254 -28.98 -17.66 1.42
CA ARG A 254 -30.08 -17.20 0.55
C ARG A 254 -30.90 -16.12 1.28
N SER A 255 -31.14 -15.01 0.60
CA SER A 255 -31.92 -13.91 1.16
C SER A 255 -33.38 -13.98 0.73
N ASN A 256 -34.29 -13.87 1.71
CA ASN A 256 -35.74 -13.76 1.48
C ASN A 256 -36.11 -12.45 0.75
N TYR A 257 -35.32 -11.40 0.93
CA TYR A 257 -35.47 -10.12 0.22
C TYR A 257 -35.27 -10.25 -1.31
N SER A 258 -34.55 -11.28 -1.76
CA SER A 258 -34.36 -11.61 -3.18
C SER A 258 -35.39 -12.62 -3.72
N THR A 259 -36.57 -12.71 -3.10
CA THR A 259 -37.68 -13.57 -3.54
C THR A 259 -39.01 -12.83 -3.53
N SER A 260 -39.82 -13.00 -4.57
CA SER A 260 -41.13 -12.33 -4.69
C SER A 260 -42.08 -12.66 -3.53
N ASN A 261 -42.09 -13.91 -3.08
CA ASN A 261 -43.03 -14.39 -2.07
C ASN A 261 -42.55 -14.10 -0.63
N GLY A 262 -41.27 -13.78 -0.45
CA GLY A 262 -40.65 -13.61 0.87
C GLY A 262 -40.31 -12.16 1.23
N ALA A 263 -40.06 -11.28 0.26
CA ALA A 263 -39.48 -9.96 0.52
C ALA A 263 -40.37 -9.07 1.39
N LEU A 264 -41.67 -8.98 1.08
CA LEU A 264 -42.60 -8.16 1.87
C LEU A 264 -42.71 -8.68 3.30
N ALA A 265 -42.90 -9.99 3.49
CA ALA A 265 -42.99 -10.60 4.83
C ALA A 265 -41.69 -10.42 5.65
N ALA A 266 -40.53 -10.52 4.99
CA ALA A 266 -39.24 -10.27 5.62
C ALA A 266 -39.10 -8.80 6.04
N MET A 267 -39.44 -7.85 5.16
CA MET A 267 -39.41 -6.42 5.49
C MET A 267 -40.38 -6.10 6.64
N THR A 268 -41.60 -6.65 6.63
CA THR A 268 -42.56 -6.48 7.72
C THR A 268 -41.99 -6.93 9.05
N ASN A 269 -41.49 -8.17 9.10
CA ASN A 269 -40.87 -8.71 10.29
C ASN A 269 -39.67 -7.85 10.76
N LEU A 270 -38.89 -7.30 9.83
CA LEU A 270 -37.75 -6.47 10.16
C LEU A 270 -38.18 -5.16 10.84
N ILE A 271 -39.08 -4.40 10.20
CA ILE A 271 -39.54 -3.11 10.73
C ILE A 271 -40.24 -3.29 12.08
N ASP A 272 -41.02 -4.35 12.25
CA ASP A 272 -41.72 -4.63 13.51
C ASP A 272 -40.74 -4.80 14.68
N ASN A 273 -39.62 -5.50 14.46
CA ASN A 273 -38.63 -5.80 15.51
C ASN A 273 -37.54 -4.73 15.69
N ILE A 274 -37.44 -3.72 14.81
CA ILE A 274 -36.43 -2.66 14.96
C ILE A 274 -36.72 -1.77 16.17
N GLU A 275 -35.80 -1.72 17.12
CA GLU A 275 -35.87 -0.82 18.26
C GLU A 275 -35.09 0.49 17.98
N ALA A 276 -35.74 1.44 17.30
CA ALA A 276 -35.15 2.74 16.93
C ALA A 276 -36.16 3.89 16.86
N THR A 277 -35.67 5.12 16.91
CA THR A 277 -36.48 6.34 16.72
C THR A 277 -36.64 6.67 15.25
N HIS A 278 -35.54 6.65 14.50
CA HIS A 278 -35.47 7.03 13.10
C HIS A 278 -35.19 5.81 12.23
N ILE A 279 -36.00 5.59 11.20
CA ILE A 279 -35.75 4.55 10.19
C ILE A 279 -35.67 5.20 8.82
N ILE A 280 -34.58 4.92 8.09
CA ILE A 280 -34.38 5.31 6.71
C ILE A 280 -34.22 4.05 5.86
N ILE A 281 -34.96 3.98 4.75
CA ILE A 281 -34.89 2.89 3.79
C ILE A 281 -34.51 3.44 2.42
N SER A 282 -33.42 2.93 1.85
CA SER A 282 -33.13 3.11 0.43
C SER A 282 -33.69 1.93 -0.36
N TYR A 283 -34.47 2.22 -1.40
CA TYR A 283 -35.09 1.17 -2.20
C TYR A 283 -35.32 1.61 -3.64
N ASN A 284 -35.04 0.69 -4.58
CA ASN A 284 -35.16 0.96 -6.00
C ASN A 284 -36.61 0.85 -6.50
N ASP A 285 -37.01 1.69 -7.46
CA ASP A 285 -38.38 1.69 -8.01
C ASP A 285 -38.75 0.46 -8.86
N GLU A 286 -37.76 -0.31 -9.32
CA GLU A 286 -37.93 -1.64 -9.96
C GLU A 286 -37.81 -2.80 -8.95
N GLY A 287 -37.88 -2.52 -7.64
CA GLY A 287 -37.72 -3.51 -6.59
C GLY A 287 -38.90 -4.49 -6.44
N ILE A 288 -38.66 -5.62 -5.75
CA ILE A 288 -39.65 -6.68 -5.53
C ILE A 288 -40.87 -6.20 -4.75
N ILE A 289 -40.66 -5.51 -3.63
CA ILE A 289 -41.73 -4.81 -2.90
C ILE A 289 -42.09 -3.56 -3.69
N ASN A 290 -43.36 -3.45 -4.12
CA ASN A 290 -43.78 -2.27 -4.86
C ASN A 290 -43.90 -1.04 -3.93
N HIS A 291 -43.92 0.15 -4.53
CA HIS A 291 -43.93 1.42 -3.81
C HIS A 291 -45.16 1.58 -2.88
N GLU A 292 -46.33 1.11 -3.30
CA GLU A 292 -47.57 1.26 -2.52
C GLU A 292 -47.57 0.34 -1.28
N ASP A 293 -47.13 -0.90 -1.44
CA ASP A 293 -46.94 -1.84 -0.33
C ASP A 293 -45.90 -1.32 0.67
N MET A 294 -44.79 -0.74 0.19
CA MET A 294 -43.78 -0.13 1.06
C MET A 294 -44.35 1.05 1.84
N LEU A 295 -45.12 1.94 1.19
CA LEU A 295 -45.76 3.07 1.86
C LEU A 295 -46.77 2.59 2.91
N ASN A 296 -47.64 1.64 2.58
CA ASN A 296 -48.64 1.12 3.51
C ASN A 296 -47.96 0.48 4.73
N LEU A 297 -46.94 -0.36 4.48
CA LEU A 297 -46.14 -0.99 5.52
C LEU A 297 -45.57 0.05 6.48
N LEU A 298 -44.86 1.05 5.96
CA LEU A 298 -44.17 2.05 6.77
C LEU A 298 -45.15 2.99 7.49
N LYS A 299 -46.24 3.36 6.85
CA LYS A 299 -47.26 4.25 7.41
C LYS A 299 -47.91 3.63 8.64
N GLU A 300 -48.14 2.31 8.61
CA GLU A 300 -48.71 1.59 9.74
C GLU A 300 -47.78 1.58 10.96
N ARG A 301 -46.46 1.53 10.76
CA ARG A 301 -45.45 1.53 11.85
C ARG A 301 -44.93 2.92 12.24
N ALA A 302 -45.24 3.96 11.49
CA ALA A 302 -44.91 5.34 11.86
C ALA A 302 -45.80 5.82 13.02
N ILE A 303 -45.20 6.47 14.02
CA ILE A 303 -45.91 6.93 15.22
C ILE A 303 -46.99 7.98 14.91
N ASP A 304 -46.72 8.85 13.93
CA ASP A 304 -47.60 9.94 13.50
C ASP A 304 -48.32 9.64 12.17
N LYS A 305 -48.19 8.40 11.66
CA LYS A 305 -48.68 7.97 10.34
C LYS A 305 -48.15 8.83 9.18
N ARG A 306 -47.01 9.52 9.37
CA ARG A 306 -46.33 10.29 8.32
C ARG A 306 -45.12 9.55 7.78
N ILE A 307 -44.83 9.80 6.51
CA ILE A 307 -43.65 9.31 5.82
C ILE A 307 -43.08 10.48 5.03
N ASP A 308 -41.78 10.70 5.13
CA ASP A 308 -41.05 11.60 4.20
C ASP A 308 -40.40 10.73 3.12
N VAL A 309 -40.63 11.09 1.85
CA VAL A 309 -40.19 10.32 0.69
C VAL A 309 -39.43 11.22 -0.25
N VAL A 310 -38.17 10.87 -0.50
CA VAL A 310 -37.33 11.54 -1.49
C VAL A 310 -37.17 10.63 -2.70
N LYS A 311 -37.54 11.14 -3.88
CA LYS A 311 -37.35 10.44 -5.16
C LYS A 311 -36.13 11.00 -5.87
N ILE A 312 -35.16 10.14 -6.14
CA ILE A 312 -33.86 10.51 -6.72
C ILE A 312 -33.75 9.88 -8.11
N PRO A 313 -33.60 10.67 -9.19
CA PRO A 313 -33.35 10.13 -10.53
C PRO A 313 -32.03 9.37 -10.57
N TYR A 314 -32.04 8.12 -11.04
CA TYR A 314 -30.86 7.26 -11.08
C TYR A 314 -30.58 6.78 -12.52
N ARG A 315 -29.34 6.95 -12.99
CA ARG A 315 -28.95 6.53 -14.34
C ARG A 315 -28.89 5.00 -14.46
N LYS A 316 -29.66 4.42 -15.38
CA LYS A 316 -29.60 2.99 -15.72
C LYS A 316 -28.24 2.61 -16.29
N TYR A 317 -27.67 1.51 -15.85
CA TYR A 317 -26.55 0.87 -16.55
C TYR A 317 -27.08 0.28 -17.87
N GLN A 318 -26.64 0.80 -19.02
CA GLN A 318 -27.10 0.31 -20.32
C GLN A 318 -26.61 -1.12 -20.55
N SER A 319 -27.51 -2.09 -20.42
CA SER A 319 -27.30 -3.44 -20.95
C SER A 319 -27.67 -3.46 -22.44
N LYS A 320 -27.21 -4.47 -23.19
CA LYS A 320 -27.52 -4.64 -24.63
C LYS A 320 -29.03 -4.85 -24.93
N ILE A 321 -29.89 -4.95 -23.91
CA ILE A 321 -31.33 -5.14 -24.03
C ILE A 321 -32.01 -3.91 -23.45
N SER A 322 -32.68 -3.13 -24.29
CA SER A 322 -33.39 -1.92 -23.89
C SER A 322 -34.59 -2.26 -23.00
N SER A 323 -34.68 -1.61 -21.83
CA SER A 323 -35.88 -1.67 -20.98
C SER A 323 -36.93 -0.67 -21.47
N LYS A 324 -38.22 -0.99 -21.26
CA LYS A 324 -39.36 -0.16 -21.68
C LYS A 324 -39.51 1.18 -20.94
N LYS A 325 -38.81 1.41 -19.81
CA LYS A 325 -38.79 2.69 -19.07
C LYS A 325 -37.43 3.38 -19.23
N ALA A 326 -37.46 4.69 -19.50
CA ALA A 326 -36.28 5.54 -19.71
C ALA A 326 -35.62 5.97 -18.39
N ASP A 327 -36.40 6.16 -17.33
CA ASP A 327 -35.91 6.67 -16.03
C ASP A 327 -36.08 5.61 -14.93
N LEU A 328 -34.98 5.30 -14.24
CA LEU A 328 -34.95 4.54 -12.98
C LEU A 328 -34.86 5.54 -11.82
N ASN A 329 -35.48 5.23 -10.69
CA ASN A 329 -35.42 6.08 -9.51
C ASN A 329 -35.00 5.26 -8.29
N GLU A 330 -34.24 5.90 -7.41
CA GLU A 330 -34.09 5.42 -6.03
C GLU A 330 -35.05 6.22 -5.13
N TYR A 331 -35.73 5.53 -4.23
CA TYR A 331 -36.52 6.14 -3.18
C TYR A 331 -35.77 6.05 -1.85
N LEU A 332 -35.75 7.17 -1.14
CA LEU A 332 -35.44 7.20 0.29
C LEU A 332 -36.75 7.41 1.05
N PHE A 333 -37.10 6.45 1.89
CA PHE A 333 -38.24 6.55 2.81
C PHE A 333 -37.72 6.84 4.21
N TYR A 334 -38.37 7.77 4.90
CA TYR A 334 -38.13 8.04 6.32
C TYR A 334 -39.43 7.90 7.11
N ILE A 335 -39.33 7.22 8.25
CA ILE A 335 -40.37 7.22 9.29
C ILE A 335 -39.79 7.48 10.67
N LYS A 336 -40.61 8.11 11.53
CA LYS A 336 -40.40 8.17 12.98
C LYS A 336 -41.15 7.01 13.62
N LYS A 337 -40.43 6.05 14.22
CA LYS A 337 -41.05 4.85 14.84
C LYS A 337 -41.35 5.06 16.34
N LYS A 338 -40.58 5.91 17.02
CA LYS A 338 -40.73 6.22 18.46
C LYS A 338 -40.68 7.72 18.70
N GLU A 339 -41.13 8.17 19.86
CA GLU A 339 -40.96 9.57 20.25
C GLU A 339 -39.49 9.95 20.42
N LEU A 340 -39.18 11.22 20.13
CA LEU A 340 -37.88 11.79 20.45
C LEU A 340 -37.72 11.80 21.97
N GLN A 341 -36.57 11.37 22.47
CA GLN A 341 -36.30 11.43 23.91
C GLN A 341 -36.26 12.90 24.35
N GLN A 342 -37.31 13.36 25.01
CA GLN A 342 -37.30 14.61 25.76
C GLN A 342 -36.58 14.33 27.08
N ASN A 343 -35.46 15.01 27.37
CA ASN A 343 -34.63 14.89 28.58
C ASN A 343 -33.47 13.87 28.57
N LYS A 344 -32.62 13.85 27.55
CA LYS A 344 -31.19 13.84 27.88
C LYS A 344 -30.82 15.29 28.12
N GLN A 345 -30.31 15.62 29.31
CA GLN A 345 -29.74 16.94 29.60
C GLN A 345 -28.97 17.41 28.37
N PHE A 346 -29.12 18.69 28.00
CA PHE A 346 -28.25 19.39 27.05
C PHE A 346 -26.80 19.30 27.56
N PHE A 347 -26.17 18.15 27.44
CA PHE A 347 -24.73 18.07 27.29
C PHE A 347 -24.51 18.71 25.94
N LEU A 348 -24.20 20.01 25.97
CA LEU A 348 -23.40 20.67 24.95
C LEU A 348 -22.49 19.59 24.36
N ARG A 349 -22.64 19.30 23.05
CA ARG A 349 -21.76 18.37 22.33
C ARG A 349 -20.37 18.52 22.94
N SER A 350 -19.92 17.52 23.71
CA SER A 350 -18.53 17.50 24.14
C SER A 350 -17.73 17.77 22.87
N PRO A 351 -16.77 18.72 22.91
CA PRO A 351 -16.06 19.15 21.72
C PRO A 351 -15.71 17.91 20.94
N THR A 352 -16.22 17.85 19.71
CA THR A 352 -16.10 16.74 18.76
C THR A 352 -14.91 15.90 19.13
N HIS A 353 -15.10 14.65 19.57
CA HIS A 353 -13.98 13.71 19.66
C HIS A 353 -13.28 13.80 18.30
N GLU A 354 -12.11 14.45 18.24
CA GLU A 354 -11.52 14.84 16.97
C GLU A 354 -11.27 13.55 16.20
N ALA A 355 -12.11 13.34 15.19
CA ALA A 355 -12.11 12.09 14.48
C ALA A 355 -10.85 12.06 13.60
N SER A 356 -9.84 11.33 14.04
CA SER A 356 -8.58 11.24 13.31
C SER A 356 -8.67 10.12 12.28
N THR A 357 -8.43 10.43 11.00
CA THR A 357 -8.24 9.37 10.00
C THR A 357 -6.78 8.94 10.01
N TRP A 358 -6.53 7.67 10.24
CA TRP A 358 -5.20 7.10 10.06
C TRP A 358 -5.23 6.07 8.93
N THR A 359 -4.10 5.96 8.25
CA THR A 359 -3.77 4.85 7.37
C THR A 359 -2.47 4.29 7.91
N PRO A 360 -2.24 2.96 7.96
CA PRO A 360 -0.93 2.42 8.23
C PRO A 360 0.06 3.15 7.33
N LYS A 361 0.99 3.86 7.94
CA LYS A 361 2.11 4.40 7.18
C LYS A 361 2.79 3.16 6.61
N ARG A 362 2.82 3.03 5.27
CA ARG A 362 3.90 2.24 4.68
C ARG A 362 5.17 2.77 5.34
N ASN A 363 6.04 1.91 5.84
CA ASN A 363 7.41 2.32 6.09
C ASN A 363 8.05 2.60 4.72
N ALA A 364 7.61 3.70 4.11
CA ALA A 364 8.06 4.17 2.83
C ALA A 364 9.35 4.88 3.12
N TYR A 365 10.43 4.11 3.04
CA TYR A 365 11.75 4.70 2.92
C TYR A 365 11.72 5.73 1.78
N ILE A 366 12.47 6.80 1.96
CA ILE A 366 12.62 7.86 0.98
C ILE A 366 13.62 7.37 -0.06
N LYS A 367 13.19 7.34 -1.32
CA LYS A 367 14.06 6.98 -2.43
C LYS A 367 14.82 8.20 -2.91
N SER A 368 16.10 8.02 -3.21
CA SER A 368 16.91 9.01 -3.89
C SER A 368 16.29 9.47 -5.22
N PRO A 369 16.42 10.75 -5.59
CA PRO A 369 16.09 11.22 -6.94
C PRO A 369 17.00 10.58 -8.01
N LEU A 370 18.22 10.17 -7.64
CA LEU A 370 19.15 9.53 -8.55
C LEU A 370 18.87 8.03 -8.67
N ASN A 371 18.75 7.54 -9.91
CA ASN A 371 18.79 6.12 -10.22
C ASN A 371 20.25 5.62 -10.20
N TYR A 372 20.85 5.62 -9.01
CA TYR A 372 22.26 5.25 -8.80
C TYR A 372 22.47 3.73 -8.87
N ILE A 373 23.50 3.29 -9.59
CA ILE A 373 23.86 1.88 -9.68
C ILE A 373 24.32 1.40 -8.29
N GLY A 374 23.86 0.22 -7.87
CA GLY A 374 24.19 -0.33 -6.55
C GLY A 374 23.32 0.21 -5.40
N GLY A 375 22.43 1.19 -5.66
CA GLY A 375 21.61 1.81 -4.62
C GLY A 375 20.77 0.82 -3.81
N LYS A 376 20.89 0.90 -2.48
CA LYS A 376 20.33 -0.06 -1.51
C LYS A 376 18.87 0.15 -1.15
N TYR A 377 18.13 0.99 -1.88
CA TYR A 377 16.74 1.33 -1.57
C TYR A 377 15.83 0.09 -1.36
N ARG A 378 16.00 -0.96 -2.17
CA ARG A 378 15.19 -2.19 -2.07
C ARG A 378 15.57 -3.07 -0.87
N LEU A 379 16.75 -2.85 -0.29
CA LEU A 379 17.29 -3.63 0.81
C LEU A 379 17.14 -2.90 2.16
N LEU A 380 16.65 -1.65 2.17
CA LEU A 380 16.48 -0.85 3.38
C LEU A 380 15.65 -1.55 4.47
N SER A 381 14.60 -2.28 4.08
CA SER A 381 13.78 -3.05 5.04
C SER A 381 14.52 -4.22 5.69
N GLN A 382 15.62 -4.69 5.10
CA GLN A 382 16.45 -5.76 5.66
C GLN A 382 17.63 -5.18 6.46
N ILE A 383 18.24 -4.08 6.00
CA ILE A 383 19.48 -3.54 6.61
C ILE A 383 19.21 -2.57 7.78
N ILE A 384 18.26 -1.64 7.65
CA ILE A 384 18.03 -0.61 8.69
C ILE A 384 17.61 -1.21 10.04
N PRO A 385 16.79 -2.29 10.10
CA PRO A 385 16.46 -2.92 11.37
C PRO A 385 17.68 -3.42 12.17
N LEU A 386 18.78 -3.74 11.47
CA LEU A 386 20.04 -4.23 12.04
C LEU A 386 20.97 -3.10 12.51
N PHE A 387 20.62 -1.83 12.26
CA PHE A 387 21.42 -0.69 12.71
C PHE A 387 21.10 -0.31 14.17
N PRO A 388 22.06 0.29 14.89
CA PRO A 388 21.83 0.83 16.23
C PRO A 388 20.64 1.80 16.28
N LYS A 389 19.90 1.80 17.39
CA LYS A 389 18.71 2.66 17.55
C LYS A 389 19.03 4.10 17.92
N HIS A 390 20.17 4.30 18.57
CA HIS A 390 20.66 5.61 19.00
C HIS A 390 22.02 5.83 18.34
N ILE A 391 22.10 6.84 17.48
CA ILE A 391 23.30 7.19 16.71
C ILE A 391 23.47 8.70 16.84
N ASP A 392 24.62 9.13 17.34
CA ASP A 392 24.96 10.54 17.42
C ASP A 392 25.39 11.03 16.03
N THR A 393 26.46 10.47 15.48
CA THR A 393 26.88 10.71 14.09
C THR A 393 26.73 9.45 13.25
N PHE A 394 25.93 9.54 12.19
CA PHE A 394 25.85 8.52 11.15
C PHE A 394 26.75 8.89 9.96
N VAL A 395 27.68 8.03 9.60
CA VAL A 395 28.55 8.22 8.43
C VAL A 395 28.16 7.23 7.34
N ASP A 396 27.65 7.73 6.22
CA ASP A 396 27.45 6.98 4.98
C ASP A 396 28.71 7.15 4.11
N LEU A 397 29.71 6.29 4.31
CA LEU A 397 31.07 6.52 3.80
C LEU A 397 31.18 6.41 2.27
N PHE A 398 30.26 5.64 1.67
CA PHE A 398 30.11 5.44 0.22
C PHE A 398 28.67 5.77 -0.19
N SER A 399 28.25 6.99 0.14
CA SER A 399 26.84 7.38 0.10
C SER A 399 26.20 7.22 -1.28
N GLY A 400 26.92 7.46 -2.38
CA GLY A 400 26.41 7.34 -3.73
C GLY A 400 25.11 8.11 -3.90
N GLY A 401 24.00 7.39 -4.14
CA GLY A 401 22.67 8.01 -4.20
C GLY A 401 22.08 8.45 -2.85
N ALA A 402 22.78 8.30 -1.72
CA ALA A 402 22.35 8.58 -0.35
C ALA A 402 21.06 7.87 0.09
N ASN A 403 20.74 6.71 -0.52
CA ASN A 403 19.51 5.96 -0.21
C ASN A 403 19.51 5.41 1.23
N VAL A 404 20.66 5.06 1.79
CA VAL A 404 20.75 4.54 3.15
C VAL A 404 20.68 5.70 4.14
N GLY A 405 21.64 6.62 4.11
CA GLY A 405 21.71 7.68 5.13
C GLY A 405 20.48 8.58 5.24
N ILE A 406 19.76 8.87 4.15
CA ILE A 406 18.52 9.70 4.22
C ILE A 406 17.41 9.04 5.07
N ASN A 407 17.49 7.73 5.28
CA ASN A 407 16.50 6.91 5.97
C ASN A 407 16.94 6.47 7.38
N VAL A 408 18.18 6.74 7.80
CA VAL A 408 18.69 6.36 9.12
C VAL A 408 18.41 7.49 10.12
N PRO A 409 17.76 7.22 11.26
CA PRO A 409 17.63 8.22 12.32
C PRO A 409 18.97 8.38 13.05
N ALA A 410 19.52 9.60 13.04
CA ALA A 410 20.73 10.00 13.77
C ALA A 410 20.65 11.49 14.11
N LYS A 411 21.47 11.97 15.06
CA LYS A 411 21.52 13.41 15.40
C LYS A 411 22.20 14.20 14.27
N LYS A 412 23.27 13.66 13.69
CA LYS A 412 24.04 14.23 12.59
C LYS A 412 24.32 13.18 11.51
N HIS A 413 24.33 13.60 10.25
CA HIS A 413 24.63 12.76 9.09
C HIS A 413 25.85 13.26 8.33
N ILE A 414 26.74 12.36 7.93
CA ILE A 414 27.85 12.64 7.03
C ILE A 414 27.70 11.75 5.81
N PHE A 415 27.45 12.36 4.66
CA PHE A 415 27.36 11.70 3.38
C PHE A 415 28.67 11.89 2.63
N ASN A 416 29.50 10.85 2.59
CA ASN A 416 30.76 10.89 1.85
C ASN A 416 30.61 10.15 0.52
N ASP A 417 31.11 10.73 -0.57
CA ASP A 417 31.29 10.00 -1.84
C ASP A 417 32.35 10.70 -2.68
N MET A 418 33.27 9.94 -3.29
CA MET A 418 34.33 10.52 -4.12
C MET A 418 33.79 11.23 -5.38
N ASN A 419 32.54 10.96 -5.78
CA ASN A 419 31.90 11.60 -6.91
C ASN A 419 31.36 12.99 -6.54
N THR A 420 32.24 13.99 -6.67
CA THR A 420 31.91 15.39 -6.42
C THR A 420 30.65 15.87 -7.14
N LYS A 421 30.37 15.38 -8.36
CA LYS A 421 29.18 15.77 -9.13
C LYS A 421 27.87 15.31 -8.52
N VAL A 422 27.88 14.19 -7.80
CA VAL A 422 26.71 13.71 -7.05
C VAL A 422 26.45 14.60 -5.84
N ASN A 423 27.50 14.89 -5.06
CA ASN A 423 27.41 15.75 -3.89
C ASN A 423 27.01 17.17 -4.26
N GLU A 424 27.59 17.74 -5.33
CA GLU A 424 27.20 19.06 -5.88
C GLU A 424 25.69 19.11 -6.20
N MET A 425 25.12 18.04 -6.78
CA MET A 425 23.67 17.95 -7.02
C MET A 425 22.86 17.96 -5.74
N PHE A 426 23.22 17.15 -4.75
CA PHE A 426 22.46 17.11 -3.50
C PHE A 426 22.56 18.40 -2.69
N ILE A 427 23.76 18.98 -2.59
CA ILE A 427 23.98 20.29 -1.95
C ILE A 427 23.16 21.37 -2.65
N PHE A 428 23.19 21.40 -3.99
CA PHE A 428 22.42 22.36 -4.76
C PHE A 428 20.92 22.21 -4.50
N PHE A 429 20.36 20.99 -4.64
CA PHE A 429 18.92 20.78 -4.40
C PHE A 429 18.50 21.17 -2.99
N ALA A 430 19.29 20.83 -1.97
CA ALA A 430 18.99 21.15 -0.59
C ALA A 430 18.98 22.67 -0.32
N SER A 431 19.87 23.41 -1.01
CA SER A 431 19.98 24.87 -0.87
C SER A 431 18.88 25.67 -1.57
N GLN A 432 18.08 25.02 -2.43
CA GLN A 432 17.07 25.68 -3.25
C GLN A 432 15.65 25.29 -2.85
N ASP A 433 14.69 26.13 -3.23
CA ASP A 433 13.27 25.75 -3.15
C ASP A 433 12.98 24.57 -4.11
N THR A 434 12.38 23.51 -3.55
CA THR A 434 12.09 22.26 -4.27
C THR A 434 11.24 22.49 -5.53
N GLU A 435 10.22 23.34 -5.45
CA GLU A 435 9.33 23.60 -6.59
C GLU A 435 10.02 24.41 -7.67
N ARG A 436 10.87 25.38 -7.29
CA ARG A 436 11.70 26.13 -8.25
C ARG A 436 12.66 25.21 -9.00
N CYS A 437 13.29 24.25 -8.33
CA CYS A 437 14.12 23.24 -8.99
C CYS A 437 13.32 22.43 -10.01
N ILE A 438 12.15 21.93 -9.62
CA ILE A 438 11.27 21.15 -10.50
C ILE A 438 10.80 21.99 -11.70
N ALA A 439 10.41 23.24 -11.47
CA ALA A 439 10.00 24.17 -12.53
C ALA A 439 11.15 24.45 -13.52
N ALA A 440 12.37 24.65 -13.03
CA ALA A 440 13.53 24.86 -13.88
C ALA A 440 13.90 23.60 -14.70
N ILE A 441 13.77 22.40 -14.13
CA ILE A 441 13.92 21.13 -14.89
C ILE A 441 12.86 21.06 -16.01
N LYS A 442 11.60 21.38 -15.71
CA LYS A 442 10.51 21.39 -16.71
C LYS A 442 10.76 22.42 -17.82
N ASN A 443 11.26 23.61 -17.46
CA ASN A 443 11.65 24.63 -18.43
C ASN A 443 12.78 24.14 -19.35
N ASN A 444 13.79 23.45 -18.83
CA ASN A 444 14.81 22.82 -19.67
C ASN A 444 14.24 21.74 -20.59
N ILE A 445 13.30 20.92 -20.10
CA ILE A 445 12.62 19.92 -20.91
C ILE A 445 11.88 20.58 -22.08
N GLU A 446 11.18 21.68 -21.84
CA GLU A 446 10.48 22.44 -22.89
C GLU A 446 11.46 23.13 -23.85
N LYS A 447 12.44 23.87 -23.31
CA LYS A 447 13.44 24.64 -24.07
C LYS A 447 14.23 23.77 -25.06
N TYR A 448 14.61 22.56 -24.66
CA TYR A 448 15.38 21.64 -25.49
C TYR A 448 14.53 20.54 -26.13
N ASP A 449 13.20 20.60 -25.99
CA ASP A 449 12.24 19.61 -26.50
C ASP A 449 12.61 18.15 -26.11
N LEU A 450 12.95 17.95 -24.83
CA LEU A 450 13.44 16.67 -24.34
C LEU A 450 12.32 15.63 -24.27
N SER A 451 12.45 14.59 -25.09
CA SER A 451 11.53 13.46 -25.11
C SER A 451 12.30 12.13 -25.17
N LYS A 452 11.58 11.01 -25.08
CA LYS A 452 12.18 9.67 -25.18
C LYS A 452 12.77 9.37 -26.57
N THR A 453 12.45 10.20 -27.56
CA THR A 453 12.82 9.99 -28.97
C THR A 453 13.69 11.11 -29.53
N ASN A 454 13.71 12.30 -28.92
CA ASN A 454 14.48 13.45 -29.41
C ASN A 454 15.93 13.43 -28.92
N GLU A 455 16.79 12.74 -29.67
CA GLU A 455 18.23 12.73 -29.40
C GLU A 455 18.90 14.08 -29.67
N GLU A 456 18.43 14.85 -30.65
CA GLU A 456 19.01 16.15 -31.00
C GLU A 456 18.86 17.14 -29.84
N GLY A 457 17.68 17.22 -29.24
CA GLY A 457 17.42 18.03 -28.04
C GLY A 457 18.34 17.66 -26.87
N PHE A 458 18.51 16.34 -26.64
CA PHE A 458 19.44 15.83 -25.63
C PHE A 458 20.89 16.24 -25.90
N LEU A 459 21.35 16.15 -27.15
CA LEU A 459 22.71 16.54 -27.54
C LEU A 459 22.95 18.04 -27.34
N LYS A 460 21.97 18.90 -27.68
CA LYS A 460 22.04 20.35 -27.44
C LYS A 460 22.15 20.70 -25.96
N LEU A 461 21.35 20.06 -25.09
CA LEU A 461 21.48 20.26 -23.64
C LEU A 461 22.85 19.76 -23.15
N ARG A 462 23.36 18.65 -23.71
CA ARG A 462 24.67 18.10 -23.32
C ARG A 462 25.81 19.04 -23.69
N GLU A 463 25.76 19.65 -24.86
CA GLU A 463 26.71 20.68 -25.27
C GLU A 463 26.65 21.91 -24.35
N ALA A 464 25.44 22.40 -24.04
CA ALA A 464 25.25 23.51 -23.11
C ALA A 464 25.82 23.22 -21.72
N TYR A 465 25.51 22.04 -21.15
CA TYR A 465 26.08 21.60 -19.88
C TYR A 465 27.61 21.49 -19.93
N ASN A 466 28.17 20.90 -20.99
CA ASN A 466 29.62 20.76 -21.11
C ASN A 466 30.35 22.11 -21.29
N ALA A 467 29.66 23.14 -21.79
CA ALA A 467 30.17 24.50 -21.86
C ALA A 467 30.04 25.24 -20.52
N GLN A 468 28.95 25.02 -19.77
CA GLN A 468 28.70 25.63 -18.47
C GLN A 468 28.10 24.63 -17.47
N PRO A 469 28.94 23.79 -16.83
CA PRO A 469 28.47 22.73 -15.96
C PRO A 469 27.70 23.27 -14.75
N ASN A 470 26.50 22.75 -14.52
CA ASN A 470 25.71 23.03 -13.34
C ASN A 470 24.88 21.82 -12.91
N PRO A 471 24.50 21.71 -11.62
CA PRO A 471 23.89 20.49 -11.10
C PRO A 471 22.47 20.21 -11.65
N LEU A 472 21.71 21.26 -11.95
CA LEU A 472 20.34 21.13 -12.46
C LEU A 472 20.32 20.55 -13.88
N ASP A 473 21.17 21.08 -14.76
CA ASP A 473 21.32 20.58 -16.12
C ASP A 473 21.88 19.16 -16.13
N LEU A 474 22.84 18.85 -15.24
CA LEU A 474 23.36 17.48 -15.09
C LEU A 474 22.25 16.50 -14.72
N TYR A 475 21.42 16.82 -13.73
CA TYR A 475 20.30 15.95 -13.33
C TYR A 475 19.26 15.79 -14.45
N THR A 476 18.97 16.87 -15.16
CA THR A 476 18.09 16.84 -16.33
C THR A 476 18.66 15.93 -17.42
N LEU A 477 19.95 16.06 -17.75
CA LEU A 477 20.63 15.18 -18.71
C LEU A 477 20.62 13.72 -18.29
N VAL A 478 20.96 13.43 -17.04
CA VAL A 478 20.97 12.06 -16.50
C VAL A 478 19.59 11.42 -16.63
N SER A 479 18.51 12.19 -16.43
CA SER A 479 17.12 11.71 -16.58
C SER A 479 16.78 11.21 -17.99
N TYR A 480 17.49 11.66 -19.02
CA TYR A 480 17.32 11.25 -20.42
C TYR A 480 18.48 10.40 -20.96
N SER A 481 19.46 10.07 -20.12
CA SER A 481 20.65 9.33 -20.54
C SER A 481 20.45 7.80 -20.47
N TYR A 482 21.29 7.05 -21.18
CA TYR A 482 21.29 5.59 -21.18
C TYR A 482 21.49 5.06 -19.75
N ASN A 483 20.51 4.29 -19.27
CA ASN A 483 20.45 3.72 -17.92
C ASN A 483 20.64 4.73 -16.77
N TYR A 484 20.39 6.03 -16.98
CA TYR A 484 20.53 7.08 -15.97
C TYR A 484 21.94 7.20 -15.37
N GLN A 485 22.97 6.80 -16.11
CA GLN A 485 24.34 6.74 -15.59
C GLN A 485 25.01 8.11 -15.64
N LEU A 486 25.82 8.40 -14.61
CA LEU A 486 26.77 9.49 -14.61
C LEU A 486 28.07 8.99 -15.26
N ARG A 487 28.44 9.56 -16.40
CA ARG A 487 29.65 9.18 -17.14
C ARG A 487 30.33 10.42 -17.70
N PHE A 488 31.61 10.55 -17.39
CA PHE A 488 32.46 11.65 -17.83
C PHE A 488 33.68 11.09 -18.58
N ASN A 489 34.25 11.90 -19.48
CA ASN A 489 35.56 11.62 -20.06
C ASN A 489 36.69 12.20 -19.18
N ASN A 490 37.95 12.04 -19.61
CA ASN A 490 39.12 12.56 -18.87
C ASN A 490 39.16 14.10 -18.79
N GLU A 491 38.42 14.80 -19.63
CA GLU A 491 38.24 16.26 -19.58
C GLU A 491 37.07 16.67 -18.67
N MET A 492 36.48 15.73 -17.92
CA MET A 492 35.28 15.91 -17.09
C MET A 492 34.03 16.40 -17.84
N LYS A 493 33.99 16.21 -19.16
CA LYS A 493 32.78 16.43 -19.98
C LYS A 493 31.86 15.22 -19.90
N PHE A 494 30.57 15.47 -19.72
CA PHE A 494 29.54 14.44 -19.72
C PHE A 494 29.43 13.81 -21.10
N ASN A 495 29.51 12.48 -21.15
CA ASN A 495 29.54 11.72 -22.41
C ASN A 495 28.62 10.49 -22.42
N ASN A 496 27.68 10.37 -21.47
CA ASN A 496 26.72 9.27 -21.50
C ASN A 496 25.82 9.36 -22.77
N PRO A 497 25.54 8.25 -23.48
CA PRO A 497 24.65 8.27 -24.63
C PRO A 497 23.18 8.54 -24.27
N PHE A 498 22.38 8.91 -25.26
CA PHE A 498 20.94 9.12 -25.12
C PHE A 498 20.16 7.82 -24.80
N GLY A 499 19.25 7.87 -23.83
CA GLY A 499 18.46 6.75 -23.33
C GLY A 499 17.18 6.47 -24.11
N ARG A 500 17.30 6.29 -25.42
CA ARG A 500 16.19 6.18 -26.38
C ARG A 500 15.09 5.19 -25.95
N ASN A 501 13.84 5.65 -26.07
CA ASN A 501 12.60 4.93 -25.75
C ASN A 501 12.43 4.50 -24.28
N ARG A 502 13.38 4.81 -23.39
CA ARG A 502 13.40 4.30 -22.02
C ARG A 502 13.51 5.37 -20.96
N SER A 503 14.48 6.29 -21.11
CA SER A 503 14.83 7.27 -20.10
C SER A 503 14.06 8.58 -20.29
N SER A 504 13.49 9.10 -19.22
CA SER A 504 12.85 10.42 -19.18
C SER A 504 12.73 10.89 -17.73
N PHE A 505 12.68 12.21 -17.50
CA PHE A 505 12.23 12.74 -16.23
C PHE A 505 10.75 12.39 -16.01
N SER A 506 10.48 11.49 -15.06
CA SER A 506 9.13 10.95 -14.81
C SER A 506 8.51 11.53 -13.55
N GLN A 507 7.18 11.43 -13.43
CA GLN A 507 6.48 11.84 -12.20
C GLN A 507 7.05 11.15 -10.94
N ASN A 508 7.53 9.92 -11.06
CA ASN A 508 8.17 9.23 -9.94
C ASN A 508 9.52 9.87 -9.56
N MET A 509 10.32 10.32 -10.54
CA MET A 509 11.57 11.05 -10.25
C MET A 509 11.29 12.42 -9.63
N GLU A 510 10.26 13.11 -10.10
CA GLU A 510 9.79 14.37 -9.51
C GLU A 510 9.38 14.16 -8.04
N ASN A 511 8.56 13.14 -7.76
CA ASN A 511 8.12 12.82 -6.40
C ASN A 511 9.29 12.41 -5.50
N ASN A 512 10.27 11.65 -6.02
CA ASN A 512 11.47 11.29 -5.26
C ASN A 512 12.33 12.51 -4.94
N LEU A 513 12.56 13.40 -5.92
CA LEU A 513 13.28 14.65 -5.70
C LEU A 513 12.61 15.48 -4.60
N ARG A 514 11.29 15.61 -4.67
CA ARG A 514 10.50 16.32 -3.67
C ARG A 514 10.64 15.72 -2.27
N ALA A 515 10.41 14.41 -2.13
CA ALA A 515 10.47 13.73 -0.85
C ALA A 515 11.89 13.75 -0.24
N PHE A 516 12.91 13.53 -1.09
CA PHE A 516 14.31 13.55 -0.67
C PHE A 516 14.75 14.94 -0.23
N ASN A 517 14.45 15.98 -1.00
CA ASN A 517 14.86 17.34 -0.67
C ASN A 517 14.22 17.84 0.62
N ASN A 518 12.90 17.63 0.76
CA ASN A 518 12.18 18.01 1.96
C ASN A 518 12.72 17.29 3.21
N LYS A 519 13.17 16.05 3.09
CA LYS A 519 13.80 15.34 4.21
C LYS A 519 15.19 15.86 4.50
N LEU A 520 16.03 16.03 3.47
CA LEU A 520 17.40 16.48 3.63
C LEU A 520 17.46 17.85 4.31
N GLN A 521 16.55 18.77 3.97
CA GLN A 521 16.39 20.08 4.61
C GLN A 521 16.03 20.03 6.11
N THR A 522 15.61 18.88 6.64
CA THR A 522 15.31 18.69 8.07
C THR A 522 16.45 18.04 8.85
N LEU A 523 17.50 17.56 8.18
CA LEU A 523 18.62 16.86 8.81
C LEU A 523 19.72 17.86 9.18
N ASP A 524 20.47 17.56 10.24
CA ASP A 524 21.82 18.10 10.41
C ASP A 524 22.77 17.22 9.60
N TYR A 525 23.28 17.75 8.48
CA TYR A 525 24.06 16.96 7.54
C TYR A 525 25.29 17.69 7.01
N GLN A 526 26.26 16.90 6.58
CA GLN A 526 27.43 17.34 5.83
C GLN A 526 27.66 16.42 4.64
N PHE A 527 27.94 17.00 3.46
CA PHE A 527 28.46 16.26 2.31
C PHE A 527 29.96 16.44 2.22
N THR A 528 30.70 15.35 2.07
CA THR A 528 32.16 15.34 1.86
C THR A 528 32.48 14.55 0.59
N SER A 529 33.55 14.94 -0.10
CA SER A 529 33.93 14.29 -1.37
C SER A 529 35.28 13.58 -1.28
N ASP A 530 35.62 13.13 -0.07
CA ASP A 530 36.91 12.50 0.19
C ASP A 530 36.92 11.06 -0.33
N TYR A 531 38.10 10.62 -0.74
CA TYR A 531 38.31 9.19 -0.95
C TYR A 531 38.28 8.49 0.42
N PHE A 532 37.73 7.28 0.47
CA PHE A 532 37.33 6.66 1.75
C PHE A 532 38.49 6.47 2.76
N ASP A 533 39.72 6.30 2.28
CA ASP A 533 40.93 6.14 3.11
C ASP A 533 41.53 7.48 3.59
N ASN A 534 41.04 8.61 3.06
CA ASN A 534 41.41 9.97 3.45
C ASN A 534 40.32 10.69 4.25
N ALA A 535 39.11 10.11 4.36
CA ALA A 535 38.03 10.68 5.15
C ALA A 535 38.45 10.76 6.63
N ASP A 536 38.35 11.94 7.23
CA ASP A 536 38.64 12.09 8.65
C ASP A 536 37.54 11.42 9.48
N LEU A 537 37.92 10.33 10.16
CA LEU A 537 37.06 9.56 11.06
C LEU A 537 37.63 9.58 12.48
N THR A 538 38.54 10.52 12.79
CA THR A 538 39.24 10.55 14.07
C THR A 538 38.37 11.03 15.22
N PHE A 539 37.32 11.80 14.93
CA PHE A 539 36.39 12.33 15.92
C PHE A 539 35.30 11.33 16.36
N LEU A 540 35.17 10.17 15.69
CA LEU A 540 34.13 9.19 15.99
C LEU A 540 34.42 8.41 17.26
N ASP A 541 33.36 8.10 18.01
CA ASP A 541 33.38 7.27 19.23
C ASP A 541 32.31 6.16 19.24
N SER A 542 32.15 5.51 20.39
CA SER A 542 31.20 4.39 20.59
C SER A 542 29.71 4.74 20.44
N ASN A 543 29.34 6.01 20.34
CA ASN A 543 27.97 6.46 20.08
C ASN A 543 27.70 6.69 18.58
N ASP A 544 28.72 6.61 17.75
CA ASP A 544 28.63 6.82 16.32
C ASP A 544 28.49 5.50 15.55
N PHE A 545 28.11 5.62 14.27
CA PHE A 545 27.90 4.48 13.40
C PHE A 545 28.35 4.76 11.97
N VAL A 546 29.17 3.86 11.42
CA VAL A 546 29.69 3.96 10.04
C VAL A 546 29.07 2.88 9.16
N TYR A 547 28.36 3.28 8.12
CA TYR A 547 27.88 2.40 7.06
C TYR A 547 28.81 2.45 5.85
N LEU A 548 29.18 1.28 5.34
CA LEU A 548 30.07 1.13 4.20
C LEU A 548 29.37 0.31 3.10
N ASP A 549 29.26 0.89 1.90
CA ASP A 549 28.75 0.25 0.69
C ASP A 549 29.70 0.46 -0.50
N PRO A 550 30.92 -0.11 -0.44
CA PRO A 550 31.95 0.11 -1.44
C PRO A 550 31.58 -0.50 -2.80
N PRO A 551 32.29 -0.14 -3.86
CA PRO A 551 32.36 -0.94 -5.07
C PRO A 551 32.69 -2.41 -4.76
N TYR A 552 31.93 -3.38 -5.31
CA TYR A 552 32.16 -4.80 -5.02
C TYR A 552 33.17 -5.43 -5.97
N LEU A 553 34.30 -5.91 -5.44
CA LEU A 553 35.44 -6.48 -6.18
C LEU A 553 35.04 -7.53 -7.23
N ILE A 554 34.13 -8.44 -6.90
CA ILE A 554 33.76 -9.58 -7.75
C ILE A 554 32.57 -9.30 -8.69
N THR A 555 32.08 -8.06 -8.75
CA THR A 555 30.96 -7.67 -9.61
C THR A 555 31.40 -6.83 -10.80
N THR A 556 30.53 -6.69 -11.81
CA THR A 556 30.79 -5.88 -13.02
C THR A 556 30.07 -4.53 -12.95
N GLY A 557 30.09 -3.86 -11.79
CA GLY A 557 29.50 -2.53 -11.64
C GLY A 557 30.29 -1.48 -12.41
N ASN A 558 29.63 -0.47 -12.98
CA ASN A 558 30.32 0.61 -13.70
C ASN A 558 31.22 1.48 -12.79
N TYR A 559 30.99 1.44 -11.48
CA TYR A 559 31.84 2.07 -10.47
C TYR A 559 33.17 1.32 -10.27
N ASN A 560 33.32 0.09 -10.81
CA ASN A 560 34.59 -0.65 -10.81
C ASN A 560 35.47 -0.27 -12.02
N ASP A 561 34.92 0.47 -12.99
CA ASP A 561 35.58 0.84 -14.25
C ASP A 561 36.04 2.31 -14.20
N GLY A 562 37.28 2.52 -13.78
CA GLY A 562 37.93 3.82 -13.63
C GLY A 562 38.19 4.56 -14.95
N ASN A 563 37.91 3.95 -16.10
CA ASN A 563 37.94 4.62 -17.40
C ASN A 563 36.78 5.61 -17.62
N ARG A 564 36.04 5.97 -16.57
CA ARG A 564 34.87 6.86 -16.59
C ARG A 564 35.00 8.06 -15.66
N GLY A 565 36.24 8.41 -15.30
CA GLY A 565 36.59 9.59 -14.50
C GLY A 565 36.82 9.35 -13.01
N PHE A 566 36.90 8.09 -12.55
CA PHE A 566 37.06 7.73 -11.14
C PHE A 566 38.15 6.65 -10.94
N LYS A 567 38.58 6.41 -9.69
CA LYS A 567 39.63 5.42 -9.40
C LYS A 567 39.09 3.99 -9.50
N ASN A 568 39.87 3.06 -10.05
CA ASN A 568 39.52 1.63 -10.08
C ASN A 568 39.41 1.07 -8.66
N TRP A 569 38.53 0.07 -8.47
CA TRP A 569 38.47 -0.73 -7.25
C TRP A 569 39.08 -2.10 -7.49
N GLY A 570 40.23 -2.39 -6.88
CA GLY A 570 40.91 -3.67 -6.95
C GLY A 570 41.31 -4.21 -5.57
N ASP A 571 42.18 -5.22 -5.58
CA ASP A 571 42.66 -5.87 -4.36
C ASP A 571 43.35 -4.90 -3.38
N GLU A 572 44.01 -3.85 -3.87
CA GLU A 572 44.66 -2.84 -3.02
C GLU A 572 43.62 -2.02 -2.24
N GLU A 573 42.58 -1.55 -2.92
CA GLU A 573 41.46 -0.82 -2.31
C GLU A 573 40.68 -1.69 -1.35
N GLU A 574 40.40 -2.95 -1.70
CA GLU A 574 39.75 -3.91 -0.80
C GLU A 574 40.57 -4.10 0.48
N ARG A 575 41.91 -4.24 0.38
CA ARG A 575 42.78 -4.35 1.57
C ARG A 575 42.80 -3.07 2.42
N LYS A 576 42.73 -1.90 1.80
CA LYS A 576 42.62 -0.61 2.50
C LYS A 576 41.29 -0.49 3.24
N LEU A 577 40.19 -0.93 2.63
CA LEU A 577 38.88 -1.00 3.27
C LEU A 577 38.93 -1.91 4.50
N LEU A 578 39.50 -3.12 4.39
CA LEU A 578 39.59 -4.04 5.53
C LEU A 578 40.41 -3.45 6.69
N LYS A 579 41.52 -2.76 6.40
CA LYS A 579 42.29 -2.03 7.43
C LYS A 579 41.49 -0.91 8.10
N LEU A 580 40.61 -0.25 7.36
CA LEU A 580 39.72 0.76 7.93
C LEU A 580 38.72 0.12 8.90
N LEU A 581 38.18 -1.06 8.60
CA LEU A 581 37.30 -1.79 9.51
C LEU A 581 38.03 -2.15 10.82
N ASP A 582 39.29 -2.59 10.73
CA ASP A 582 40.12 -2.88 11.90
C ASP A 582 40.35 -1.62 12.76
N TYR A 583 40.60 -0.48 12.11
CA TYR A 583 40.73 0.82 12.81
C TYR A 583 39.44 1.22 13.53
N LEU A 584 38.27 1.09 12.89
CA LEU A 584 36.98 1.38 13.51
C LEU A 584 36.71 0.45 14.69
N ASN A 585 37.03 -0.84 14.54
CA ASN A 585 36.88 -1.82 15.60
C ASN A 585 37.78 -1.51 16.81
N ALA A 586 39.06 -1.19 16.57
CA ALA A 586 40.01 -0.82 17.62
C ALA A 586 39.60 0.45 18.38
N LYS A 587 38.85 1.37 17.74
CA LYS A 587 38.27 2.55 18.39
C LYS A 587 36.95 2.29 19.12
N GLY A 588 36.36 1.10 18.98
CA GLY A 588 35.04 0.81 19.50
C GLY A 588 33.91 1.53 18.74
N VAL A 589 34.13 1.90 17.48
CA VAL A 589 33.09 2.46 16.62
C VAL A 589 32.33 1.31 15.96
N ARG A 590 30.99 1.37 15.98
CA ARG A 590 30.16 0.37 15.30
C ARG A 590 30.20 0.61 13.81
N TYR A 591 30.28 -0.46 13.02
CA TYR A 591 30.15 -0.38 11.57
C TYR A 591 29.27 -1.48 10.99
N ALA A 592 28.71 -1.20 9.81
CA ALA A 592 28.08 -2.19 8.97
C ALA A 592 28.57 -2.09 7.52
N LEU A 593 29.09 -3.20 6.98
CA LEU A 593 29.58 -3.31 5.61
C LEU A 593 28.59 -4.12 4.76
N SER A 594 28.06 -3.52 3.70
CA SER A 594 27.38 -4.26 2.62
C SER A 594 28.42 -4.76 1.62
N ASN A 595 28.40 -6.05 1.29
CA ASN A 595 29.31 -6.63 0.30
C ASN A 595 28.73 -7.93 -0.30
N VAL A 596 29.41 -8.51 -1.29
CA VAL A 596 29.04 -9.77 -1.93
C VAL A 596 30.16 -10.79 -1.73
N ILE A 597 29.84 -11.90 -1.07
CA ILE A 597 30.80 -12.98 -0.80
C ILE A 597 31.05 -13.80 -2.06
N SER A 598 30.00 -14.10 -2.83
CA SER A 598 30.09 -14.89 -4.06
C SER A 598 29.19 -14.31 -5.16
N HIS A 599 29.67 -14.31 -6.41
CA HIS A 599 28.94 -13.83 -7.58
C HIS A 599 29.36 -14.58 -8.84
N LYS A 600 28.42 -15.27 -9.50
CA LYS A 600 28.66 -15.97 -10.80
C LYS A 600 29.93 -16.85 -10.80
N GLY A 601 30.07 -17.71 -9.79
CA GLY A 601 31.21 -18.60 -9.62
C GLY A 601 32.50 -17.94 -9.11
N LYS A 602 32.55 -16.61 -8.96
CA LYS A 602 33.65 -15.89 -8.32
C LYS A 602 33.41 -15.72 -6.83
N GLU A 603 34.49 -15.71 -6.06
CA GLU A 603 34.49 -15.58 -4.60
C GLU A 603 35.38 -14.41 -4.17
N ASN A 604 34.92 -13.61 -3.21
CA ASN A 604 35.74 -12.56 -2.59
C ASN A 604 36.61 -13.20 -1.50
N TYR A 605 37.77 -13.74 -1.89
CA TYR A 605 38.68 -14.43 -0.97
C TYR A 605 39.22 -13.52 0.14
N LEU A 606 39.50 -12.24 -0.16
CA LEU A 606 39.98 -11.28 0.83
C LEU A 606 38.95 -11.05 1.94
N LEU A 607 37.69 -10.82 1.58
CA LEU A 607 36.62 -10.67 2.56
C LEU A 607 36.39 -11.96 3.34
N LYS A 608 36.40 -13.13 2.70
CA LYS A 608 36.22 -14.42 3.39
C LYS A 608 37.32 -14.67 4.42
N GLU A 609 38.58 -14.45 4.04
CA GLU A 609 39.72 -14.60 4.93
C GLU A 609 39.61 -13.64 6.12
N TYR A 610 39.23 -12.38 5.86
CA TYR A 610 38.99 -11.39 6.92
C TYR A 610 37.89 -11.84 7.89
N LEU A 611 36.74 -12.28 7.39
CA LEU A 611 35.61 -12.71 8.22
C LEU A 611 35.92 -13.97 9.06
N ASN A 612 36.78 -14.86 8.57
CA ASN A 612 37.21 -16.04 9.33
C ASN A 612 38.17 -15.68 10.48
N ASN A 613 38.85 -14.54 10.38
CA ASN A 613 39.89 -14.13 11.33
C ASN A 613 39.45 -12.98 12.25
N THR A 614 38.21 -12.50 12.15
CA THR A 614 37.69 -11.36 12.91
C THR A 614 36.36 -11.69 13.57
N ASN A 615 36.12 -11.10 14.75
CA ASN A 615 34.86 -11.30 15.45
C ASN A 615 33.77 -10.38 14.85
N THR A 616 33.09 -10.88 13.81
CA THR A 616 32.02 -10.16 13.11
C THR A 616 30.78 -11.03 12.96
N THR A 617 29.62 -10.40 12.87
CA THR A 617 28.36 -11.07 12.53
C THR A 617 28.05 -10.87 11.05
N VAL A 618 27.76 -11.97 10.35
CA VAL A 618 27.41 -11.95 8.92
C VAL A 618 25.93 -12.22 8.74
N HIS A 619 25.19 -11.21 8.27
CA HIS A 619 23.77 -11.29 7.96
C HIS A 619 23.59 -11.58 6.47
N GLN A 620 22.87 -12.64 6.12
CA GLN A 620 22.52 -12.92 4.73
C GLN A 620 21.43 -11.96 4.27
N ILE A 621 21.67 -11.28 3.14
CA ILE A 621 20.69 -10.36 2.55
C ILE A 621 20.06 -11.02 1.33
N ASN A 622 18.72 -11.08 1.32
CA ASN A 622 17.97 -11.64 0.21
C ASN A 622 17.90 -10.61 -0.92
N SER A 623 18.89 -10.64 -1.82
CA SER A 623 18.97 -9.76 -2.99
C SER A 623 18.43 -10.45 -4.24
N SER A 624 17.26 -10.06 -4.76
CA SER A 624 16.81 -10.49 -6.10
C SER A 624 17.08 -9.40 -7.14
N TYR A 625 18.25 -9.47 -7.78
CA TYR A 625 18.60 -8.61 -8.91
C TYR A 625 17.97 -9.13 -10.22
N GLY A 626 16.65 -9.33 -10.23
CA GLY A 626 15.94 -9.95 -11.35
C GLY A 626 15.92 -9.16 -12.67
N ASN A 627 16.39 -7.91 -12.68
CA ASN A 627 16.25 -7.00 -13.84
C ASN A 627 17.57 -6.41 -14.38
N ALA A 628 18.75 -6.82 -13.89
CA ALA A 628 20.00 -6.09 -14.17
C ALA A 628 20.83 -6.59 -15.37
N SER A 629 20.42 -7.65 -16.08
CA SER A 629 21.17 -8.17 -17.23
C SER A 629 20.28 -9.07 -18.08
N TYR A 630 20.00 -8.67 -19.33
CA TYR A 630 19.17 -9.45 -20.25
C TYR A 630 19.86 -10.73 -20.78
N ASN A 631 21.11 -11.04 -20.40
CA ASN A 631 21.93 -12.06 -21.07
C ASN A 631 22.75 -13.00 -20.16
N THR A 632 22.41 -13.21 -18.89
CA THR A 632 23.21 -14.12 -18.02
C THR A 632 22.39 -15.24 -17.39
N LYS A 633 22.85 -16.48 -17.59
CA LYS A 633 22.37 -17.71 -16.93
C LYS A 633 22.40 -17.54 -15.40
N LYS A 634 21.41 -18.15 -14.74
CA LYS A 634 21.15 -18.12 -13.29
C LYS A 634 22.32 -18.69 -12.48
N GLU A 635 23.16 -17.83 -11.91
CA GLU A 635 23.97 -18.16 -10.74
C GLU A 635 23.75 -17.08 -9.68
N ALA A 636 23.48 -17.51 -8.44
CA ALA A 636 23.03 -16.64 -7.35
C ALA A 636 24.21 -15.84 -6.76
N SER A 637 24.06 -14.51 -6.65
CA SER A 637 24.92 -13.70 -5.80
C SER A 637 24.58 -13.97 -4.33
N LYS A 638 25.60 -14.01 -3.46
CA LYS A 638 25.41 -14.01 -2.00
C LYS A 638 25.79 -12.63 -1.44
N GLU A 639 24.81 -11.74 -1.37
CA GLU A 639 24.97 -10.43 -0.73
C GLU A 639 24.82 -10.56 0.79
N VAL A 640 25.65 -9.84 1.53
CA VAL A 640 25.70 -9.88 2.99
C VAL A 640 25.80 -8.49 3.57
N LEU A 641 25.36 -8.35 4.83
CA LEU A 641 25.69 -7.24 5.71
C LEU A 641 26.58 -7.78 6.83
N VAL A 642 27.76 -7.21 7.01
CA VAL A 642 28.73 -7.59 8.05
C VAL A 642 28.75 -6.52 9.13
N THR A 643 28.60 -6.90 10.40
CA THR A 643 28.64 -5.98 11.55
C THR A 643 29.70 -6.40 12.57
N ASN A 644 30.35 -5.44 13.24
CA ASN A 644 31.23 -5.70 14.40
C ASN A 644 30.50 -5.63 15.75
N TYR A 645 29.17 -5.67 15.73
CA TYR A 645 28.31 -5.64 16.90
C TYR A 645 27.18 -6.65 16.75
N CYS A 646 26.62 -7.07 17.88
CA CYS A 646 25.43 -7.91 17.94
C CYS A 646 24.18 -7.11 17.50
N PRO A 647 23.40 -7.54 16.49
CA PRO A 647 22.29 -6.75 15.95
C PRO A 647 21.09 -6.63 16.91
N THR A 648 21.05 -7.43 17.98
CA THR A 648 19.95 -7.41 18.97
C THR A 648 20.30 -6.57 20.19
N SER A 649 21.51 -6.72 20.74
CA SER A 649 21.97 -5.90 21.88
C SER A 649 22.66 -4.60 21.48
N PHE A 650 23.15 -4.50 20.24
CA PHE A 650 24.03 -3.44 19.75
C PHE A 650 25.34 -3.32 20.54
N GLU A 651 25.76 -4.36 21.25
CA GLU A 651 27.06 -4.42 21.90
C GLU A 651 28.14 -4.85 20.90
N LEU A 652 29.34 -4.28 21.02
CA LEU A 652 30.49 -4.64 20.19
C LEU A 652 30.91 -6.08 20.45
N LEU A 653 31.39 -6.74 19.39
CA LEU A 653 31.92 -8.09 19.44
C LEU A 653 33.43 -7.98 19.72
N ASN A 654 33.82 -8.27 20.96
CA ASN A 654 35.22 -8.19 21.42
C ASN A 654 36.11 -9.29 20.84
#